data_AF-A0A0S7X4S9-F1
#
_entry.id   AF-A0A0S7X4S9-F1
#
_cell.length_a   1.000
_cell.length_b   1.000
_cell.length_c   1.000
_cell.angle_alpha   90.00
_cell.angle_beta   90.00
_cell.angle_gamma   90.00
#
_symmetry.space_group_name_H-M   'P 1'
#
loop_
_entity.id
_entity.type
_entity.pdbx_description
1 polymer ?
#
loop_
_entity_poly.entity_id
_entity_poly.type
_entity_poly.pdbx_seq_one_letter_code
_entity_poly.pdbx_strand_id
1 'polypeptide(L)'
;MKVFEFHFNPKMRPDLIFDSFCYEPENIYEKRVGSLYIVGLLKNALSKHKKLLDNLALVIKREYYRLTRIAPEKALKESLKEANNFLEEIAKKGDVSWLGNLSFLVIGLKGLKWNFSKIGEIKIFLLRGGKVVDIEKKVRLKEIEPYPLRVFGSKVSGKLVEGDAILILTKEVFELFEKEDLFKDLAKIGRFDGKSLKEIFENKKEEVLKISGICLVISLIKEVSPKKRELILPKISPIEIKFKEVFSPILNPVMRFLYYWVNLFKKIKPPVRKVSIPVKLPPVKLPKLKLPELKFPKLKLRKEVIPVLALIFVLFFGYLFVQIEERKKLKNYERVLAQVQEKFDQAESFLILKDPRLTQDANNLLQESLEEILPLVKVLKKLPDDLKNKVFTLNEEISKKLFELNKLEEIELELVFEFNPREFVPQKMVTDGENLYFFSPYANDIFKLDKENEEKILSFEKKLSFARNFNSEVLFFSTLDQLIILKDDDFSQFLLKTPYPDFEVNDFSIFRKNLYFLDKKAGRIIKYEWLSDFRWEEPEIWMENEKLIGAKSIAIDGSIWVLKPNNKILRCYAGQIQEELDFDIFPEKKDFSKIHIFSPLPYIFVLEPAQERVIILEKSGQIFKQFQSEEFDNLLDFSVSKDGKTIWLLNSLKLLKFTL
;
A
#
# COMPACT_ATOMS: atom_id res chain seq x y z
N MET A 1 -7.75 -24.72 11.07
CA MET A 1 -6.44 -24.39 10.48
C MET A 1 -5.38 -25.07 11.32
N LYS A 2 -4.37 -25.67 10.69
CA LYS A 2 -3.25 -26.31 11.40
C LYS A 2 -1.94 -25.81 10.85
N VAL A 3 -0.99 -25.53 11.72
CA VAL A 3 0.34 -25.05 11.38
C VAL A 3 1.34 -26.10 11.83
N PHE A 4 2.31 -26.41 10.96
CA PHE A 4 3.39 -27.34 11.25
C PHE A 4 4.72 -26.64 11.01
N GLU A 5 5.54 -26.61 12.06
CA GLU A 5 6.82 -25.90 12.11
C GLU A 5 7.95 -26.91 12.24
N PHE A 6 8.90 -26.88 11.30
CA PHE A 6 10.10 -27.72 11.33
C PHE A 6 11.34 -26.84 11.27
N HIS A 7 12.14 -26.92 12.34
CA HIS A 7 13.41 -26.23 12.45
C HIS A 7 14.54 -27.25 12.28
N PHE A 8 15.30 -27.12 11.20
CA PHE A 8 16.42 -28.00 10.88
C PHE A 8 17.71 -27.41 11.43
N ASN A 9 18.36 -28.15 12.34
CA ASN A 9 19.69 -27.89 12.93
C ASN A 9 20.00 -26.41 13.27
N PRO A 10 19.18 -25.72 14.09
CA PRO A 10 19.34 -24.28 14.39
C PRO A 10 20.64 -23.88 15.09
N LYS A 11 21.44 -24.84 15.56
CA LYS A 11 22.74 -24.60 16.20
C LYS A 11 23.93 -24.94 15.31
N MET A 12 23.71 -25.43 14.09
CA MET A 12 24.78 -25.88 13.19
C MET A 12 25.65 -24.71 12.72
N ARG A 13 25.05 -23.54 12.48
CA ARG A 13 25.74 -22.33 12.05
C ARG A 13 25.50 -21.20 13.05
N PRO A 14 26.53 -20.75 13.80
CA PRO A 14 26.35 -19.72 14.83
C PRO A 14 26.09 -18.32 14.27
N ASP A 15 26.42 -18.11 13.00
CA ASP A 15 26.22 -16.89 12.21
C ASP A 15 24.88 -16.85 11.46
N LEU A 16 24.08 -17.91 11.55
CA LEU A 16 22.76 -18.00 10.91
C LEU A 16 21.68 -18.01 11.98
N ILE A 17 20.76 -17.05 11.94
CA ILE A 17 19.62 -16.96 12.86
C ILE A 17 18.35 -17.07 12.03
N PHE A 18 17.42 -17.91 12.44
CA PHE A 18 16.12 -18.03 11.80
C PHE A 18 15.07 -18.41 12.83
N ASP A 19 13.85 -17.93 12.60
CA ASP A 19 12.70 -18.27 13.44
C ASP A 19 11.38 -18.14 12.67
N SER A 20 10.34 -18.80 13.16
CA SER A 20 8.97 -18.66 12.70
C SER A 20 8.07 -18.14 13.82
N PHE A 21 7.19 -17.20 13.48
CA PHE A 21 6.26 -16.59 14.42
C PHE A 21 4.84 -16.80 13.94
N CYS A 22 4.04 -17.52 14.73
CA CYS A 22 2.66 -17.87 14.42
C CYS A 22 1.71 -17.19 15.42
N TYR A 23 1.05 -16.13 14.99
CA TYR A 23 0.14 -15.35 15.81
C TYR A 23 -1.31 -15.63 15.42
N GLU A 24 -2.03 -16.33 16.30
CA GLU A 24 -3.47 -16.53 16.19
C GLU A 24 -4.23 -15.42 16.93
N PRO A 25 -5.38 -14.95 16.40
CA PRO A 25 -6.18 -13.91 17.05
C PRO A 25 -6.62 -14.29 18.47
N GLU A 26 -6.27 -13.46 19.44
CA GLU A 26 -6.54 -13.71 20.86
C GLU A 26 -7.96 -13.24 21.25
N ASN A 27 -8.52 -12.26 20.54
CA ASN A 27 -9.82 -11.66 20.84
C ASN A 27 -10.72 -11.46 19.60
N ILE A 28 -11.99 -11.06 19.83
CA ILE A 28 -13.01 -10.88 18.78
C ILE A 28 -12.63 -9.76 17.81
N TYR A 29 -11.85 -8.77 18.24
CA TYR A 29 -11.40 -7.66 17.39
C TYR A 29 -10.28 -8.11 16.46
N GLU A 30 -9.28 -8.84 16.96
CA GLU A 30 -8.19 -9.38 16.15
C GLU A 30 -8.69 -10.40 15.12
N LYS A 31 -9.75 -11.16 15.43
CA LYS A 31 -10.42 -12.05 14.47
C LYS A 31 -10.94 -11.31 13.23
N ARG A 32 -11.13 -9.97 13.30
CA ARG A 32 -11.53 -9.15 12.15
C ARG A 32 -10.41 -8.92 11.16
N VAL A 33 -9.16 -8.94 11.58
CA VAL A 33 -7.99 -8.80 10.68
C VAL A 33 -7.39 -10.16 10.32
N GLY A 34 -7.45 -11.15 11.20
CA GLY A 34 -7.04 -12.53 10.91
C GLY A 34 -5.73 -12.94 11.59
N SER A 35 -5.24 -14.13 11.28
CA SER A 35 -3.99 -14.68 11.82
C SER A 35 -2.78 -14.12 11.05
N LEU A 36 -1.63 -14.03 11.72
CA LEU A 36 -0.40 -13.49 11.16
C LEU A 36 0.73 -14.52 11.32
N TYR A 37 1.37 -14.88 10.21
CA TYR A 37 2.49 -15.82 10.17
C TYR A 37 3.72 -15.14 9.60
N ILE A 38 4.86 -15.37 10.23
CA ILE A 38 6.12 -14.75 9.85
C ILE A 38 7.20 -15.82 9.82
N VAL A 39 8.09 -15.76 8.82
CA VAL A 39 9.32 -16.56 8.77
C VAL A 39 10.47 -15.60 8.51
N GLY A 40 11.47 -15.62 9.38
CA GLY A 40 12.65 -14.77 9.29
C GLY A 40 13.93 -15.59 9.26
N LEU A 41 14.92 -15.11 8.52
CA LEU A 41 16.26 -15.64 8.45
C LEU A 41 17.25 -14.49 8.28
N LEU A 42 18.32 -14.49 9.06
CA LEU A 42 19.40 -13.51 9.03
C LEU A 42 20.73 -14.25 8.91
N LYS A 43 21.42 -14.05 7.79
CA LYS A 43 22.79 -14.55 7.56
C LYS A 43 23.82 -13.62 8.21
N ASN A 44 25.02 -14.12 8.47
CA ASN A 44 26.14 -13.33 9.01
C ASN A 44 25.78 -12.53 10.28
N ALA A 45 24.94 -13.10 11.13
CA ALA A 45 24.37 -12.40 12.28
C ALA A 45 25.44 -12.15 13.36
N LEU A 46 25.67 -10.88 13.67
CA LEU A 46 26.50 -10.49 14.83
C LEU A 46 25.74 -10.77 16.14
N SER A 47 26.49 -10.94 17.23
CA SER A 47 25.94 -11.21 18.57
C SER A 47 24.87 -10.20 19.03
N LYS A 48 24.99 -8.94 18.60
CA LYS A 48 24.02 -7.87 18.87
C LYS A 48 22.66 -8.03 18.14
N HIS A 49 22.58 -8.88 17.11
CA HIS A 49 21.37 -9.09 16.28
C HIS A 49 20.54 -10.30 16.66
N LYS A 50 20.86 -10.99 17.76
CA LYS A 50 20.09 -12.18 18.18
C LYS A 50 18.59 -11.94 18.31
N LYS A 51 18.18 -10.71 18.63
CA LYS A 51 16.78 -10.31 18.81
C LYS A 51 16.20 -9.54 17.62
N LEU A 52 16.92 -9.40 16.51
CA LEU A 52 16.45 -8.58 15.38
C LEU A 52 15.14 -9.14 14.80
N LEU A 53 15.11 -10.46 14.55
CA LEU A 53 13.92 -11.14 14.02
C LEU A 53 12.73 -11.02 14.99
N ASP A 54 12.96 -11.24 16.29
CA ASP A 54 11.95 -11.11 17.34
C ASP A 54 11.35 -9.70 17.38
N ASN A 55 12.22 -8.68 17.43
CA ASN A 55 11.79 -7.28 17.52
C ASN A 55 11.01 -6.88 16.27
N LEU A 56 11.47 -7.27 15.08
CA LEU A 56 10.78 -7.00 13.83
C LEU A 56 9.41 -7.69 13.79
N ALA A 57 9.33 -8.96 14.18
CA ALA A 57 8.08 -9.71 14.26
C ALA A 57 7.09 -9.09 15.26
N LEU A 58 7.57 -8.59 16.40
CA LEU A 58 6.76 -7.90 17.41
C LEU A 58 6.22 -6.55 16.91
N VAL A 59 7.04 -5.76 16.21
CA VAL A 59 6.59 -4.50 15.57
C VAL A 59 5.46 -4.80 14.59
N ILE A 60 5.63 -5.79 13.73
CA ILE A 60 4.62 -6.19 12.74
C ILE A 60 3.35 -6.70 13.45
N LYS A 61 3.47 -7.58 14.45
CA LYS A 61 2.32 -8.07 15.24
C LYS A 61 1.53 -6.92 15.83
N ARG A 62 2.22 -6.00 16.52
CA ARG A 62 1.59 -4.87 17.20
C ARG A 62 0.79 -4.01 16.23
N GLU A 63 1.40 -3.64 15.11
CA GLU A 63 0.73 -2.78 14.12
C GLU A 63 -0.37 -3.49 13.35
N TYR A 64 -0.20 -4.77 13.04
CA TYR A 64 -1.20 -5.57 12.35
C TYR A 64 -2.52 -5.65 13.16
N TYR A 65 -2.42 -5.77 14.48
CA TYR A 65 -3.56 -5.84 15.38
C TYR A 65 -3.99 -4.48 15.98
N ARG A 66 -3.27 -3.39 15.71
CA ARG A 66 -3.59 -2.05 16.25
C ARG A 66 -4.95 -1.53 15.79
N LEU A 67 -5.23 -1.61 14.49
CA LEU A 67 -6.49 -1.14 13.90
C LEU A 67 -7.32 -2.35 13.45
N THR A 68 -8.24 -2.80 14.30
CA THR A 68 -9.04 -4.01 14.05
C THR A 68 -10.32 -3.76 13.22
N ARG A 69 -10.59 -2.51 12.84
CA ARG A 69 -11.76 -2.12 12.03
C ARG A 69 -11.45 -1.93 10.54
N ILE A 70 -10.19 -2.10 10.14
CA ILE A 70 -9.76 -2.00 8.73
C ILE A 70 -9.69 -3.39 8.08
N ALA A 71 -9.59 -3.42 6.76
CA ALA A 71 -9.42 -4.66 6.01
C ALA A 71 -8.04 -5.30 6.31
N PRO A 72 -7.92 -6.65 6.35
CA PRO A 72 -6.65 -7.35 6.56
C PRO A 72 -5.54 -6.90 5.61
N GLU A 73 -5.90 -6.60 4.37
CA GLU A 73 -5.00 -6.10 3.32
C GLU A 73 -4.40 -4.72 3.67
N LYS A 74 -5.16 -3.91 4.41
CA LYS A 74 -4.73 -2.59 4.90
C LYS A 74 -3.94 -2.73 6.19
N ALA A 75 -4.38 -3.59 7.11
CA ALA A 75 -3.65 -3.89 8.35
C ALA A 75 -2.23 -4.40 8.06
N LEU A 76 -2.09 -5.32 7.10
CA LEU A 76 -0.78 -5.79 6.65
C LEU A 76 0.05 -4.64 6.05
N LYS A 77 -0.53 -3.79 5.20
CA LYS A 77 0.17 -2.64 4.60
C LYS A 77 0.72 -1.68 5.66
N GLU A 78 -0.09 -1.30 6.65
CA GLU A 78 0.35 -0.42 7.74
C GLU A 78 1.45 -1.07 8.58
N SER A 79 1.34 -2.37 8.88
CA SER A 79 2.36 -3.10 9.63
C SER A 79 3.71 -3.19 8.90
N LEU A 80 3.68 -3.34 7.56
CA LEU A 80 4.90 -3.36 6.75
C LEU A 80 5.52 -1.96 6.61
N LYS A 81 4.70 -0.90 6.60
CA LYS A 81 5.19 0.47 6.66
C LYS A 81 5.97 0.71 7.95
N GLU A 82 5.43 0.30 9.08
CA GLU A 82 6.14 0.44 10.36
C GLU A 82 7.35 -0.49 10.47
N ALA A 83 7.32 -1.68 9.86
CA ALA A 83 8.49 -2.54 9.74
C ALA A 83 9.62 -1.85 8.96
N ASN A 84 9.31 -1.17 7.86
CA ASN A 84 10.29 -0.36 7.12
C ASN A 84 10.85 0.77 8.00
N ASN A 85 10.00 1.52 8.71
CA ASN A 85 10.44 2.56 9.63
C ASN A 85 11.39 2.01 10.71
N PHE A 86 11.06 0.85 11.30
CA PHE A 86 11.88 0.20 12.31
C PHE A 86 13.27 -0.18 11.78
N LEU A 87 13.35 -0.73 10.58
CA LEU A 87 14.62 -1.09 9.93
C LEU A 87 15.41 0.17 9.51
N GLU A 88 14.73 1.21 9.04
CA GLU A 88 15.33 2.51 8.71
C GLU A 88 15.98 3.15 9.94
N GLU A 89 15.33 3.11 11.11
CA GLU A 89 15.89 3.62 12.36
C GLU A 89 17.13 2.84 12.82
N ILE A 90 17.20 1.53 12.56
CA ILE A 90 18.39 0.73 12.82
C ILE A 90 19.54 1.15 11.88
N ALA A 91 19.24 1.36 10.60
CA ALA A 91 20.22 1.85 9.62
C ALA A 91 20.73 3.26 9.95
N LYS A 92 19.85 4.19 10.35
CA LYS A 92 20.21 5.56 10.78
C LYS A 92 21.16 5.58 11.97
N LYS A 93 21.07 4.58 12.86
CA LYS A 93 21.99 4.40 14.00
C LYS A 93 23.34 3.79 13.61
N GLY A 94 23.60 3.64 12.30
CA GLY A 94 24.85 3.11 11.76
C GLY A 94 24.87 1.58 11.62
N ASP A 95 23.74 0.90 11.82
CA ASP A 95 23.69 -0.56 11.76
C ASP A 95 23.00 -1.06 10.48
N VAL A 96 23.82 -1.38 9.48
CA VAL A 96 23.36 -1.87 8.16
C VAL A 96 23.66 -3.34 7.95
N SER A 97 24.10 -4.06 8.99
CA SER A 97 24.51 -5.47 8.92
C SER A 97 23.40 -6.43 8.45
N TRP A 98 22.14 -6.04 8.61
CA TRP A 98 20.98 -6.79 8.18
C TRP A 98 20.65 -6.57 6.70
N LEU A 99 21.17 -5.51 6.07
CA LEU A 99 20.95 -5.19 4.67
C LEU A 99 21.59 -6.25 3.78
N GLY A 100 20.83 -6.84 2.87
CA GLY A 100 21.27 -7.97 2.03
C GLY A 100 21.37 -9.32 2.75
N ASN A 101 21.44 -9.34 4.09
CA ASN A 101 21.52 -10.56 4.90
C ASN A 101 20.17 -11.03 5.45
N LEU A 102 19.16 -10.16 5.49
CA LEU A 102 17.82 -10.44 5.98
C LEU A 102 16.93 -11.05 4.87
N SER A 103 16.41 -12.24 5.12
CA SER A 103 15.28 -12.82 4.39
C SER A 103 14.08 -12.90 5.33
N PHE A 104 12.95 -12.32 4.95
CA PHE A 104 11.80 -12.19 5.84
C PHE A 104 10.49 -12.26 5.06
N LEU A 105 9.57 -13.11 5.50
CA LEU A 105 8.25 -13.32 4.89
C LEU A 105 7.17 -13.05 5.94
N VAL A 106 6.14 -12.31 5.54
CA VAL A 106 5.00 -11.96 6.38
C VAL A 106 3.71 -12.33 5.65
N ILE A 107 2.84 -13.11 6.30
CA ILE A 107 1.55 -13.57 5.76
C ILE A 107 0.43 -13.19 6.72
N GLY A 108 -0.53 -12.40 6.26
CA GLY A 108 -1.82 -12.21 6.93
C GLY A 108 -2.89 -13.12 6.32
N LEU A 109 -3.56 -13.93 7.15
CA LEU A 109 -4.60 -14.86 6.74
C LEU A 109 -5.93 -14.58 7.43
N LYS A 110 -7.00 -14.37 6.66
CA LYS A 110 -8.37 -14.25 7.18
C LYS A 110 -9.31 -15.20 6.44
N GLY A 111 -9.68 -16.29 7.10
CA GLY A 111 -10.51 -17.34 6.50
C GLY A 111 -9.79 -17.94 5.30
N LEU A 112 -10.35 -17.76 4.10
CA LEU A 112 -9.76 -18.25 2.84
C LEU A 112 -9.08 -17.13 2.03
N LYS A 113 -8.85 -15.95 2.62
CA LYS A 113 -8.08 -14.87 2.00
C LYS A 113 -6.72 -14.80 2.65
N TRP A 114 -5.72 -14.56 1.82
CA TRP A 114 -4.35 -14.45 2.28
C TRP A 114 -3.65 -13.29 1.57
N ASN A 115 -2.78 -12.61 2.30
CA ASN A 115 -1.97 -11.52 1.82
C ASN A 115 -0.56 -11.73 2.33
N PHE A 116 0.45 -11.54 1.49
CA PHE A 116 1.83 -11.68 1.93
C PHE A 116 2.77 -10.66 1.30
N SER A 117 3.90 -10.43 1.95
CA SER A 117 5.04 -9.67 1.43
C SER A 117 6.32 -10.35 1.91
N LYS A 118 7.37 -10.29 1.10
CA LYS A 118 8.66 -10.87 1.43
C LYS A 118 9.83 -9.98 1.02
N ILE A 119 10.97 -10.24 1.64
CA ILE A 119 12.30 -9.83 1.22
C ILE A 119 13.24 -11.04 1.27
N GLY A 120 14.20 -11.10 0.35
CA GLY A 120 15.25 -12.11 0.34
C GLY A 120 14.78 -13.49 -0.15
N GLU A 121 15.57 -14.51 0.18
CA GLU A 121 15.52 -15.83 -0.46
C GLU A 121 14.62 -16.83 0.30
N ILE A 122 13.43 -16.40 0.73
CA ILE A 122 12.38 -17.31 1.22
C ILE A 122 11.46 -17.68 0.06
N LYS A 123 11.19 -18.98 -0.09
CA LYS A 123 10.34 -19.54 -1.14
C LYS A 123 8.95 -19.88 -0.61
N ILE A 124 7.92 -19.61 -1.42
CA ILE A 124 6.52 -19.86 -1.08
C ILE A 124 5.77 -20.64 -2.17
N PHE A 125 5.16 -21.75 -1.78
CA PHE A 125 4.44 -22.67 -2.65
C PHE A 125 3.00 -22.88 -2.19
N LEU A 126 2.10 -23.09 -3.14
CA LEU A 126 0.72 -23.48 -2.90
C LEU A 126 0.55 -24.96 -3.25
N LEU A 127 0.16 -25.76 -2.26
CA LEU A 127 -0.20 -27.15 -2.40
C LEU A 127 -1.71 -27.24 -2.62
N ARG A 128 -2.13 -27.58 -3.84
CA ARG A 128 -3.55 -27.64 -4.24
C ARG A 128 -3.83 -28.89 -5.05
N GLY A 129 -4.71 -29.75 -4.54
CA GLY A 129 -5.18 -30.95 -5.26
C GLY A 129 -4.06 -31.90 -5.69
N GLY A 130 -3.06 -32.10 -4.82
CA GLY A 130 -1.89 -32.94 -5.13
C GLY A 130 -0.89 -32.32 -6.10
N LYS A 131 -0.98 -31.00 -6.38
CA LYS A 131 0.01 -30.27 -7.17
C LYS A 131 0.71 -29.22 -6.31
N VAL A 132 2.01 -29.05 -6.55
CA VAL A 132 2.82 -27.98 -5.98
C VAL A 132 2.91 -26.85 -6.99
N VAL A 133 2.45 -25.66 -6.63
CA VAL A 133 2.49 -24.47 -7.48
C VAL A 133 3.44 -23.46 -6.86
N ASP A 134 4.51 -23.13 -7.58
CA ASP A 134 5.37 -21.99 -7.26
C ASP A 134 4.59 -20.69 -7.50
N ILE A 135 4.37 -19.93 -6.43
CA ILE A 135 3.59 -18.70 -6.46
C ILE A 135 4.44 -17.54 -6.99
N GLU A 136 5.76 -17.58 -6.80
CA GLU A 136 6.70 -16.54 -7.22
C GLU A 136 6.81 -16.49 -8.74
N LYS A 137 6.89 -17.63 -9.42
CA LYS A 137 6.94 -17.68 -10.90
C LYS A 137 5.67 -17.14 -11.57
N LYS A 138 4.55 -17.07 -10.84
CA LYS A 138 3.24 -16.61 -11.36
C LYS A 138 2.90 -15.17 -10.99
N VAL A 139 3.67 -14.57 -10.08
CA VAL A 139 3.44 -13.20 -9.61
C VAL A 139 4.73 -12.42 -9.86
N ARG A 140 4.70 -11.42 -10.75
CA ARG A 140 5.83 -10.49 -10.93
C ARG A 140 6.01 -9.65 -9.67
N LEU A 141 6.68 -10.22 -8.67
CA LEU A 141 7.20 -9.48 -7.53
C LEU A 141 8.41 -8.70 -8.06
N LYS A 142 8.30 -7.38 -8.20
CA LYS A 142 9.49 -6.53 -8.34
C LYS A 142 10.29 -6.70 -7.04
N GLU A 143 11.39 -7.44 -7.08
CA GLU A 143 12.36 -7.48 -6.00
C GLU A 143 12.98 -6.08 -5.93
N ILE A 144 12.59 -5.30 -4.93
CA ILE A 144 13.27 -4.03 -4.64
C ILE A 144 14.58 -4.44 -3.97
N GLU A 145 15.72 -4.16 -4.60
CA GLU A 145 17.00 -4.27 -3.90
C GLU A 145 16.90 -3.44 -2.62
N PRO A 146 17.22 -4.00 -1.44
CA PRO A 146 17.01 -3.32 -0.17
C PRO A 146 17.90 -2.09 -0.10
N TYR A 147 17.33 -0.95 -0.49
CA TYR A 147 17.83 0.38 -0.19
C TYR A 147 17.26 0.80 1.17
N PRO A 148 18.01 1.53 2.02
CA PRO A 148 17.67 1.78 3.42
C PRO A 148 16.30 2.42 3.72
N LEU A 149 15.51 2.82 2.71
CA LEU A 149 14.23 3.49 2.89
C LEU A 149 12.99 2.64 2.56
N ARG A 150 13.11 1.46 1.89
CA ARG A 150 11.93 0.61 1.62
C ARG A 150 12.25 -0.88 1.40
N VAL A 151 12.31 -1.62 2.50
CA VAL A 151 12.67 -3.05 2.56
C VAL A 151 11.53 -3.97 2.09
N PHE A 152 10.29 -3.68 2.49
CA PHE A 152 9.09 -4.36 2.00
C PHE A 152 8.43 -3.56 0.87
N GLY A 153 8.57 -4.05 -0.37
CA GLY A 153 8.17 -3.32 -1.58
C GLY A 153 6.74 -3.54 -2.05
N SER A 154 6.39 -4.80 -2.32
CA SER A 154 5.11 -5.21 -2.93
C SER A 154 4.37 -6.25 -2.07
N LYS A 155 3.04 -6.21 -2.14
CA LYS A 155 2.16 -7.17 -1.46
C LYS A 155 1.42 -8.01 -2.49
N VAL A 156 1.34 -9.31 -2.25
CA VAL A 156 0.54 -10.24 -3.04
C VAL A 156 -0.73 -10.53 -2.27
N SER A 157 -1.87 -10.52 -2.95
CA SER A 157 -3.17 -10.83 -2.36
C SER A 157 -3.82 -11.94 -3.17
N GLY A 158 -4.41 -12.91 -2.49
CA GLY A 158 -5.05 -14.04 -3.16
C GLY A 158 -6.20 -14.64 -2.39
N LYS A 159 -6.85 -15.62 -3.02
CA LYS A 159 -7.88 -16.47 -2.41
C LYS A 159 -7.43 -17.91 -2.45
N LEU A 160 -7.64 -18.58 -1.32
CA LEU A 160 -7.39 -19.99 -1.11
C LEU A 160 -8.73 -20.73 -1.12
N VAL A 161 -8.67 -22.04 -1.23
CA VAL A 161 -9.81 -22.95 -1.18
C VAL A 161 -9.61 -23.89 0.00
N GLU A 162 -10.69 -24.42 0.56
CA GLU A 162 -10.59 -25.44 1.60
C GLU A 162 -9.77 -26.65 1.11
N GLY A 163 -8.85 -27.13 1.95
CA GLY A 163 -7.92 -28.18 1.60
C GLY A 163 -6.60 -27.71 0.97
N ASP A 164 -6.46 -26.42 0.65
CA ASP A 164 -5.16 -25.85 0.27
C ASP A 164 -4.18 -25.89 1.46
N ALA A 165 -2.89 -26.04 1.16
CA ALA A 165 -1.82 -25.78 2.11
C ALA A 165 -0.77 -24.82 1.53
N ILE A 166 -0.30 -23.91 2.37
CA ILE A 166 0.81 -23.00 2.03
C ILE A 166 2.09 -23.63 2.58
N LEU A 167 3.10 -23.78 1.73
CA LEU A 167 4.42 -24.30 2.08
C LEU A 167 5.45 -23.18 1.95
N ILE A 168 6.24 -22.98 3.00
CA ILE A 168 7.25 -21.93 3.08
C ILE A 168 8.59 -22.57 3.42
N LEU A 169 9.61 -22.25 2.64
CA LEU A 169 10.94 -22.84 2.74
C LEU A 169 12.02 -21.76 2.73
N THR A 170 12.94 -21.83 3.68
CA THR A 170 14.21 -21.08 3.58
C THR A 170 15.14 -21.73 2.56
N LYS A 171 16.07 -20.97 1.97
CA LYS A 171 16.95 -21.40 0.86
C LYS A 171 17.50 -22.82 0.96
N GLU A 172 18.23 -23.16 2.03
CA GLU A 172 18.88 -24.50 2.15
C GLU A 172 17.85 -25.64 2.22
N VAL A 173 16.70 -25.38 2.83
CA VAL A 173 15.60 -26.35 2.90
C VAL A 173 14.95 -26.50 1.53
N PHE A 174 14.80 -25.41 0.78
CA PHE A 174 14.32 -25.46 -0.60
C PHE A 174 15.26 -26.26 -1.51
N GLU A 175 16.57 -26.04 -1.41
CA GLU A 175 17.58 -26.79 -2.16
C GLU A 175 17.53 -28.30 -1.84
N LEU A 176 17.29 -28.67 -0.58
CA LEU A 176 17.04 -30.07 -0.20
C LEU A 176 15.77 -30.63 -0.89
N PHE A 177 14.68 -29.86 -0.92
CA PHE A 177 13.43 -30.30 -1.54
C PHE A 177 13.58 -30.53 -3.04
N GLU A 178 14.39 -29.74 -3.72
CA GLU A 178 14.72 -29.94 -5.14
C GLU A 178 15.63 -31.16 -5.34
N LYS A 179 16.70 -31.28 -4.56
CA LYS A 179 17.70 -32.35 -4.68
C LYS A 179 17.11 -33.73 -4.40
N GLU A 180 16.28 -33.85 -3.36
CA GLU A 180 15.71 -35.13 -2.90
C GLU A 180 14.27 -35.37 -3.40
N ASP A 181 13.78 -34.52 -4.32
CA ASP A 181 12.46 -34.66 -4.97
C ASP A 181 11.27 -34.69 -3.98
N LEU A 182 11.42 -34.02 -2.83
CA LEU A 182 10.46 -34.03 -1.72
C LEU A 182 9.12 -33.39 -2.09
N PHE A 183 9.09 -32.55 -3.13
CA PHE A 183 7.85 -31.99 -3.66
C PHE A 183 6.90 -33.08 -4.17
N LYS A 184 7.41 -34.17 -4.75
CA LYS A 184 6.56 -35.30 -5.19
C LYS A 184 6.00 -36.07 -4.01
N ASP A 185 6.79 -36.23 -2.95
CA ASP A 185 6.32 -36.91 -1.73
C ASP A 185 5.26 -36.08 -1.00
N LEU A 186 5.43 -34.76 -0.95
CA LEU A 186 4.40 -33.85 -0.45
C LEU A 186 3.14 -33.82 -1.30
N ALA A 187 3.26 -33.93 -2.63
CA ALA A 187 2.12 -34.02 -3.54
C ALA A 187 1.27 -35.29 -3.34
N LYS A 188 1.88 -36.39 -2.90
CA LYS A 188 1.17 -37.64 -2.57
C LYS A 188 0.39 -37.56 -1.26
N ILE A 189 0.72 -36.61 -0.38
CA ILE A 189 0.02 -36.40 0.88
C ILE A 189 -1.31 -35.70 0.59
N GLY A 190 -2.41 -36.48 0.61
CA GLY A 190 -3.75 -35.94 0.41
C GLY A 190 -4.26 -35.09 1.60
N ARG A 191 -3.82 -35.40 2.82
CA ARG A 191 -4.12 -34.62 4.04
C ARG A 191 -2.84 -34.43 4.84
N PHE A 192 -2.43 -33.18 5.02
CA PHE A 192 -1.28 -32.84 5.86
C PHE A 192 -1.61 -33.13 7.32
N ASP A 193 -1.03 -34.20 7.86
CA ASP A 193 -0.91 -34.42 9.28
C ASP A 193 0.56 -34.34 9.72
N GLY A 194 0.78 -34.02 10.99
CA GLY A 194 2.14 -33.82 11.49
C GLY A 194 2.98 -35.10 11.52
N LYS A 195 2.37 -36.28 11.30
CA LYS A 195 3.08 -37.56 11.28
C LYS A 195 3.60 -37.86 9.88
N SER A 196 2.78 -37.69 8.85
CA SER A 196 3.17 -37.88 7.44
C SER A 196 4.30 -36.93 7.04
N LEU A 197 4.28 -35.69 7.53
CA LEU A 197 5.37 -34.72 7.29
C LEU A 197 6.67 -35.14 7.99
N LYS A 198 6.60 -35.68 9.21
CA LYS A 198 7.78 -36.19 9.92
C LYS A 198 8.37 -37.42 9.24
N GLU A 199 7.53 -38.34 8.77
CA GLU A 199 7.97 -39.55 8.06
C GLU A 199 8.75 -39.22 6.79
N ILE A 200 8.34 -38.19 6.02
CA ILE A 200 9.10 -37.72 4.85
C ILE A 200 10.52 -37.30 5.24
N PHE A 201 10.67 -36.52 6.32
CA PHE A 201 11.97 -36.05 6.76
C PHE A 201 12.81 -37.15 7.42
N GLU A 202 12.19 -38.09 8.14
CA GLU A 202 12.87 -39.24 8.75
C GLU A 202 13.44 -40.20 7.71
N ASN A 203 12.74 -40.40 6.58
CA ASN A 203 13.23 -41.22 5.46
C ASN A 203 14.48 -40.62 4.79
N LYS A 204 14.76 -39.33 5.02
CA LYS A 204 15.88 -38.57 4.44
C LYS A 204 16.78 -37.96 5.51
N LYS A 205 16.83 -38.59 6.69
CA LYS A 205 17.49 -38.07 7.90
C LYS A 205 18.94 -37.65 7.68
N GLU A 206 19.72 -38.41 6.90
CA GLU A 206 21.13 -38.09 6.65
C GLU A 206 21.34 -36.78 5.90
N GLU A 207 20.48 -36.45 4.94
CA GLU A 207 20.56 -35.19 4.20
C GLU A 207 19.96 -34.03 5.01
N VAL A 208 18.89 -34.29 5.76
CA VAL A 208 18.27 -33.30 6.67
C VAL A 208 19.23 -32.83 7.76
N LEU A 209 20.14 -33.70 8.23
CA LEU A 209 21.18 -33.35 9.20
C LEU A 209 22.25 -32.38 8.67
N LYS A 210 22.33 -32.18 7.35
CA LYS A 210 23.36 -31.33 6.69
C LYS A 210 22.91 -29.90 6.42
N ILE A 211 21.62 -29.60 6.60
CA ILE A 211 21.04 -28.29 6.28
C ILE A 211 20.58 -27.54 7.53
N SER A 212 20.47 -26.23 7.42
CA SER A 212 19.94 -25.38 8.48
C SER A 212 18.84 -24.44 7.95
N GLY A 213 17.67 -24.44 8.59
CA GLY A 213 16.57 -23.54 8.19
C GLY A 213 15.18 -23.99 8.63
N ILE A 214 14.16 -23.40 8.03
CA ILE A 214 12.74 -23.59 8.38
C ILE A 214 11.95 -24.17 7.20
N CYS A 215 11.11 -25.16 7.53
CA CYS A 215 9.94 -25.52 6.74
C CYS A 215 8.67 -25.22 7.55
N LEU A 216 7.84 -24.33 7.03
CA LEU A 216 6.54 -23.98 7.63
C LEU A 216 5.41 -24.42 6.69
N VAL A 217 4.50 -25.24 7.21
CA VAL A 217 3.31 -25.72 6.47
C VAL A 217 2.05 -25.22 7.15
N ILE A 218 1.23 -24.48 6.42
CA ILE A 218 -0.03 -23.92 6.88
C ILE A 218 -1.17 -24.61 6.15
N SER A 219 -1.94 -25.44 6.86
CA SER A 219 -3.01 -26.26 6.30
C SER A 219 -4.41 -25.70 6.60
N LEU A 220 -5.20 -25.46 5.55
CA LEU A 220 -6.56 -24.92 5.63
C LEU A 220 -7.61 -26.04 5.70
N ILE A 221 -7.58 -26.80 6.80
CA ILE A 221 -8.55 -27.86 7.10
C ILE A 221 -9.57 -27.38 8.15
N LYS A 222 -10.84 -27.74 7.95
CA LYS A 222 -11.91 -27.63 8.94
C LYS A 222 -11.71 -28.70 10.02
N GLU A 223 -11.60 -28.30 11.28
CA GLU A 223 -11.45 -29.25 12.39
C GLU A 223 -12.65 -30.20 12.46
N VAL A 224 -12.38 -31.50 12.31
CA VAL A 224 -13.20 -32.55 12.91
C VAL A 224 -12.59 -32.77 14.29
N SER A 225 -13.25 -32.28 15.34
CA SER A 225 -12.83 -32.57 16.70
C SER A 225 -12.89 -34.09 16.93
N PRO A 226 -11.84 -34.69 17.52
CA PRO A 226 -11.88 -36.11 17.86
C PRO A 226 -12.79 -36.34 19.07
N LYS A 227 -13.70 -37.30 18.92
CA LYS A 227 -14.43 -37.94 20.03
C LYS A 227 -13.44 -38.68 20.97
N LYS A 228 -13.85 -38.77 22.24
CA LYS A 228 -13.33 -39.54 23.42
C LYS A 228 -12.26 -38.79 24.26
N ARG A 229 -12.35 -38.72 25.61
CA ARG A 229 -13.02 -39.59 26.60
C ARG A 229 -13.60 -38.80 27.79
N GLU A 230 -14.69 -39.33 28.33
CA GLU A 230 -15.21 -39.02 29.67
C GLU A 230 -14.16 -39.32 30.75
N LEU A 231 -14.08 -38.50 31.80
CA LEU A 231 -14.42 -38.88 33.18
C LEU A 231 -14.26 -37.71 34.16
N ILE A 232 -15.39 -37.39 34.80
CA ILE A 232 -15.61 -36.86 36.16
C ILE A 232 -15.22 -35.39 36.43
N LEU A 233 -16.27 -34.55 36.42
CA LEU A 233 -16.37 -33.32 37.21
C LEU A 233 -16.73 -33.66 38.68
N PRO A 234 -16.42 -32.75 39.61
CA PRO A 234 -17.49 -32.13 40.40
C PRO A 234 -17.49 -30.60 40.21
N LYS A 235 -18.58 -30.04 39.65
CA LYS A 235 -19.57 -29.14 40.30
C LYS A 235 -18.91 -27.98 41.08
N ILE A 236 -19.07 -26.71 40.71
CA ILE A 236 -20.33 -25.94 40.68
C ILE A 236 -20.34 -24.85 39.56
N SER A 237 -21.51 -24.70 38.94
CA SER A 237 -22.03 -23.73 37.94
C SER A 237 -22.27 -22.30 38.49
N PRO A 238 -22.80 -21.31 37.71
CA PRO A 238 -22.72 -21.03 36.28
C PRO A 238 -22.28 -19.57 35.98
N ILE A 239 -21.78 -19.29 34.77
CA ILE A 239 -21.97 -17.97 34.15
C ILE A 239 -22.94 -18.17 32.99
N GLU A 240 -24.08 -17.49 33.09
CA GLU A 240 -25.14 -17.46 32.09
C GLU A 240 -24.61 -16.90 30.76
N ILE A 241 -24.43 -17.77 29.77
CA ILE A 241 -24.30 -17.32 28.39
C ILE A 241 -25.73 -17.11 27.87
N LYS A 242 -26.11 -15.83 27.74
CA LYS A 242 -27.37 -15.41 27.14
C LYS A 242 -27.42 -15.87 25.68
N PHE A 243 -28.13 -16.97 25.44
CA PHE A 243 -28.45 -17.53 24.12
C PHE A 243 -29.12 -16.56 23.13
N LYS A 244 -29.55 -15.37 23.57
CA LYS A 244 -30.16 -14.34 22.72
C LYS A 244 -29.16 -13.59 21.83
N GLU A 245 -27.88 -13.53 22.20
CA GLU A 245 -26.92 -12.69 21.46
C GLU A 245 -26.31 -13.43 20.26
N VAL A 246 -26.12 -14.74 20.37
CA VAL A 246 -25.50 -15.59 19.33
C VAL A 246 -26.43 -15.84 18.14
N PHE A 247 -27.75 -15.86 18.33
CA PHE A 247 -28.71 -16.13 17.25
C PHE A 247 -29.38 -14.86 16.67
N SER A 248 -29.06 -13.67 17.16
CA SER A 248 -29.68 -12.41 16.70
C SER A 248 -29.55 -12.10 15.19
N PRO A 249 -28.48 -12.49 14.47
CA PRO A 249 -28.38 -12.23 13.02
C PRO A 249 -29.23 -13.19 12.17
N ILE A 250 -29.55 -14.38 12.70
CA ILE A 250 -30.25 -15.47 11.99
C ILE A 250 -31.74 -15.51 12.39
N LEU A 251 -32.07 -15.21 13.65
CA LEU A 251 -33.45 -15.16 14.15
C LEU A 251 -34.21 -13.94 13.64
N ASN A 252 -33.59 -12.77 13.45
CA ASN A 252 -34.31 -11.56 13.03
C ASN A 252 -34.98 -11.64 11.64
N PRO A 253 -34.33 -12.15 10.59
CA PRO A 253 -35.01 -12.34 9.30
C PRO A 253 -36.08 -13.44 9.36
N VAL A 254 -35.84 -14.54 10.08
CA VAL A 254 -36.79 -15.65 10.25
C VAL A 254 -38.01 -15.24 11.10
N MET A 255 -37.81 -14.45 12.16
CA MET A 255 -38.88 -13.87 12.99
C MET A 255 -39.66 -12.79 12.26
N ARG A 256 -39.02 -11.94 11.43
CA ARG A 256 -39.75 -10.98 10.57
C ARG A 256 -40.61 -11.71 9.54
N PHE A 257 -40.13 -12.81 8.98
CA PHE A 257 -40.89 -13.65 8.05
C PHE A 257 -42.07 -14.36 8.75
N LEU A 258 -41.84 -14.94 9.93
CA LEU A 258 -42.90 -15.52 10.78
C LEU A 258 -43.93 -14.48 11.24
N TYR A 259 -43.51 -13.26 11.59
CA TYR A 259 -44.41 -12.18 12.00
C TYR A 259 -45.25 -11.66 10.82
N TYR A 260 -44.65 -11.55 9.63
CA TYR A 260 -45.37 -11.20 8.40
C TYR A 260 -46.43 -12.27 8.03
N TRP A 261 -46.09 -13.56 8.17
CA TRP A 261 -47.03 -14.66 7.96
C TRP A 261 -48.14 -14.73 9.03
N VAL A 262 -47.81 -14.54 10.31
CA VAL A 262 -48.80 -14.55 11.40
C VAL A 262 -49.79 -13.38 11.28
N ASN A 263 -49.36 -12.22 10.78
CA ASN A 263 -50.26 -11.08 10.55
C ASN A 263 -51.12 -11.21 9.29
N LEU A 264 -50.68 -11.98 8.27
CA LEU A 264 -51.51 -12.33 7.12
C LEU A 264 -52.72 -13.21 7.53
N PHE A 265 -52.55 -14.09 8.52
CA PHE A 265 -53.62 -14.94 9.05
C PHE A 265 -54.45 -14.30 10.18
N LYS A 266 -54.00 -13.19 10.77
CA LYS A 266 -54.75 -12.44 11.81
C LYS A 266 -55.74 -11.41 11.25
N LYS A 267 -55.76 -11.16 9.93
CA LYS A 267 -56.74 -10.26 9.29
C LYS A 267 -58.12 -10.88 9.01
N ILE A 268 -58.41 -12.04 9.58
CA ILE A 268 -59.75 -12.65 9.53
C ILE A 268 -60.17 -12.99 10.95
N LYS A 269 -60.86 -12.05 11.63
CA LYS A 269 -62.04 -12.31 12.47
C LYS A 269 -62.71 -11.00 12.93
N PRO A 270 -64.05 -11.03 13.13
CA PRO A 270 -64.93 -9.87 13.09
C PRO A 270 -64.97 -9.10 14.42
N PRO A 271 -65.51 -7.88 14.45
CA PRO A 271 -65.65 -7.12 15.68
C PRO A 271 -66.87 -7.62 16.45
N VAL A 272 -66.68 -8.08 17.69
CA VAL A 272 -67.79 -8.19 18.64
C VAL A 272 -67.34 -7.65 20.00
N ARG A 273 -67.72 -6.41 20.27
CA ARG A 273 -67.87 -5.90 21.64
C ARG A 273 -69.18 -6.46 22.18
N LYS A 274 -69.12 -7.33 23.19
CA LYS A 274 -70.30 -7.71 23.98
C LYS A 274 -70.39 -6.76 25.18
N VAL A 275 -71.33 -5.84 25.10
CA VAL A 275 -72.00 -5.27 26.26
C VAL A 275 -73.03 -6.31 26.72
N SER A 276 -73.02 -6.67 27.99
CA SER A 276 -73.98 -7.60 28.58
C SER A 276 -75.27 -6.87 28.96
N ILE A 277 -76.36 -7.18 28.26
CA ILE A 277 -77.74 -6.99 28.73
C ILE A 277 -78.42 -8.37 28.62
N PRO A 278 -79.15 -8.84 29.64
CA PRO A 278 -79.77 -10.16 29.59
C PRO A 278 -81.08 -10.09 28.82
N VAL A 279 -81.12 -10.71 27.64
CA VAL A 279 -82.38 -10.99 26.94
C VAL A 279 -82.41 -12.48 26.61
N LYS A 280 -83.37 -13.20 27.19
CA LYS A 280 -83.70 -14.57 26.83
C LYS A 280 -84.35 -14.55 25.43
N LEU A 281 -83.71 -15.19 24.46
CA LEU A 281 -84.28 -15.46 23.13
C LEU A 281 -84.43 -16.98 22.92
N PRO A 282 -85.49 -17.42 22.22
CA PRO A 282 -85.75 -18.83 21.98
C PRO A 282 -84.74 -19.44 20.98
N PRO A 283 -84.49 -20.77 21.03
CA PRO A 283 -83.46 -21.41 20.23
C PRO A 283 -83.87 -21.53 18.75
N VAL A 284 -83.16 -20.81 17.86
CA VAL A 284 -83.26 -21.01 16.41
C VAL A 284 -82.31 -22.12 15.98
N LYS A 285 -82.85 -23.20 15.40
CA LYS A 285 -82.07 -24.30 14.82
C LYS A 285 -81.56 -23.88 13.43
N LEU A 286 -80.27 -23.56 13.33
CA LEU A 286 -79.59 -23.38 12.04
C LEU A 286 -79.15 -24.72 11.44
N PRO A 287 -79.39 -24.98 10.14
CA PRO A 287 -78.95 -26.20 9.47
C PRO A 287 -77.42 -26.21 9.36
N LYS A 288 -76.78 -27.29 9.82
CA LYS A 288 -75.34 -27.48 9.75
C LYS A 288 -74.92 -27.71 8.30
N LEU A 289 -74.31 -26.69 7.67
CA LEU A 289 -73.59 -26.86 6.41
C LEU A 289 -72.42 -27.84 6.64
N LYS A 290 -72.51 -29.03 6.04
CA LYS A 290 -71.38 -29.97 5.96
C LYS A 290 -70.42 -29.47 4.89
N LEU A 291 -69.32 -28.84 5.30
CA LEU A 291 -68.17 -28.60 4.43
C LEU A 291 -67.61 -29.97 3.99
N PRO A 292 -67.40 -30.23 2.69
CA PRO A 292 -66.77 -31.46 2.23
C PRO A 292 -65.34 -31.51 2.78
N GLU A 293 -65.03 -32.57 3.53
CA GLU A 293 -63.68 -32.87 3.97
C GLU A 293 -62.80 -33.09 2.73
N LEU A 294 -62.02 -32.07 2.34
CA LEU A 294 -60.89 -32.28 1.45
C LEU A 294 -59.91 -33.22 2.15
N LYS A 295 -60.04 -34.52 1.85
CA LYS A 295 -59.08 -35.55 2.22
C LYS A 295 -57.79 -35.27 1.45
N PHE A 296 -56.92 -34.44 2.01
CA PHE A 296 -55.54 -34.39 1.58
C PHE A 296 -54.99 -35.82 1.70
N PRO A 297 -54.49 -36.45 0.62
CA PRO A 297 -53.86 -37.75 0.72
C PRO A 297 -52.77 -37.61 1.77
N LYS A 298 -52.83 -38.43 2.83
CA LYS A 298 -51.78 -38.48 3.86
C LYS A 298 -50.51 -38.89 3.13
N LEU A 299 -49.71 -37.91 2.72
CA LEU A 299 -48.44 -38.13 2.07
C LEU A 299 -47.60 -38.90 3.10
N LYS A 300 -47.50 -40.21 2.94
CA LYS A 300 -46.65 -41.10 3.75
C LYS A 300 -45.20 -40.82 3.37
N LEU A 301 -44.73 -39.61 3.67
CA LEU A 301 -43.33 -39.26 3.62
C LEU A 301 -42.63 -40.11 4.66
N ARG A 302 -41.75 -41.00 4.18
CA ARG A 302 -40.75 -41.67 5.00
C ARG A 302 -40.07 -40.61 5.88
N LYS A 303 -39.96 -40.86 7.20
CA LYS A 303 -39.48 -39.87 8.18
C LYS A 303 -38.07 -39.36 7.82
N GLU A 304 -37.35 -40.13 7.03
CA GLU A 304 -36.02 -39.87 6.49
C GLU A 304 -36.01 -38.80 5.37
N VAL A 305 -37.14 -38.52 4.71
CA VAL A 305 -37.25 -37.56 3.58
C VAL A 305 -37.55 -36.14 4.05
N ILE A 306 -38.19 -36.00 5.20
CA ILE A 306 -38.54 -34.71 5.84
C ILE A 306 -37.31 -33.79 6.02
N PRO A 307 -36.17 -34.25 6.56
CA PRO A 307 -34.99 -33.38 6.71
C PRO A 307 -34.37 -32.95 5.37
N VAL A 308 -34.47 -33.79 4.33
CA VAL A 308 -33.97 -33.46 2.99
C VAL A 308 -34.82 -32.35 2.36
N LEU A 309 -36.14 -32.43 2.46
CA LEU A 309 -37.05 -31.38 1.99
C LEU A 309 -36.88 -30.07 2.78
N ALA A 310 -36.67 -30.16 4.10
CA ALA A 310 -36.38 -28.98 4.92
C ALA A 310 -35.06 -28.31 4.51
N LEU A 311 -34.02 -29.09 4.21
CA LEU A 311 -32.75 -28.56 3.71
C LEU A 311 -32.90 -27.89 2.35
N ILE A 312 -33.63 -28.52 1.41
CA ILE A 312 -33.92 -27.93 0.09
C ILE A 312 -34.69 -26.62 0.24
N PHE A 313 -35.66 -26.57 1.15
CA PHE A 313 -36.43 -25.35 1.43
C PHE A 313 -35.53 -24.24 1.99
N VAL A 314 -34.64 -24.54 2.93
CA VAL A 314 -33.68 -23.57 3.47
C VAL A 314 -32.73 -23.05 2.39
N LEU A 315 -32.22 -23.93 1.52
CA LEU A 315 -31.38 -23.55 0.39
C LEU A 315 -32.13 -22.68 -0.63
N PHE A 316 -33.39 -23.02 -0.94
CA PHE A 316 -34.24 -22.26 -1.85
C PHE A 316 -34.57 -20.87 -1.32
N PHE A 317 -34.97 -20.75 -0.05
CA PHE A 317 -35.23 -19.45 0.57
C PHE A 317 -33.94 -18.64 0.77
N GLY A 318 -32.82 -19.30 1.06
CA GLY A 318 -31.50 -18.67 1.06
C GLY A 318 -31.15 -18.06 -0.30
N TYR A 319 -31.36 -18.82 -1.38
CA TYR A 319 -31.17 -18.35 -2.76
C TYR A 319 -32.08 -17.16 -3.11
N LEU A 320 -33.38 -17.23 -2.76
CA LEU A 320 -34.31 -16.12 -2.98
C LEU A 320 -33.92 -14.86 -2.19
N PHE A 321 -33.44 -15.03 -0.96
CA PHE A 321 -32.98 -13.90 -0.14
C PHE A 321 -31.75 -13.23 -0.77
N VAL A 322 -30.78 -14.02 -1.23
CA VAL A 322 -29.58 -13.51 -1.94
C VAL A 322 -29.99 -12.76 -3.21
N GLN A 323 -30.90 -13.31 -4.02
CA GLN A 323 -31.45 -12.66 -5.22
C GLN A 323 -32.11 -11.31 -4.90
N ILE A 324 -32.88 -11.20 -3.82
CA ILE A 324 -33.50 -9.94 -3.40
C ILE A 324 -32.44 -8.93 -2.97
N GLU A 325 -31.40 -9.36 -2.26
CA GLU A 325 -30.31 -8.48 -1.82
C GLU A 325 -29.46 -7.99 -2.99
N GLU A 326 -29.17 -8.85 -3.96
CA GLU A 326 -28.48 -8.49 -5.21
C GLU A 326 -29.26 -7.48 -6.04
N ARG A 327 -30.58 -7.69 -6.22
CA ARG A 327 -31.43 -6.71 -6.92
C ARG A 327 -31.45 -5.35 -6.22
N LYS A 328 -31.46 -5.32 -4.89
CA LYS A 328 -31.37 -4.06 -4.12
C LYS A 328 -30.02 -3.36 -4.33
N LYS A 329 -28.92 -4.12 -4.37
CA LYS A 329 -27.57 -3.58 -4.64
C LYS A 329 -27.48 -3.03 -6.07
N LEU A 330 -27.97 -3.76 -7.07
CA LEU A 330 -28.02 -3.30 -8.46
C LEU A 330 -28.82 -2.01 -8.60
N LYS A 331 -30.02 -1.94 -8.02
CA LYS A 331 -30.83 -0.71 -8.00
C LYS A 331 -30.13 0.46 -7.30
N ASN A 332 -29.27 0.17 -6.32
CA ASN A 332 -28.46 1.19 -5.68
C ASN A 332 -27.35 1.70 -6.60
N TYR A 333 -26.67 0.80 -7.33
CA TYR A 333 -25.65 1.18 -8.30
C TYR A 333 -26.24 1.99 -9.46
N GLU A 334 -27.40 1.60 -9.98
CA GLU A 334 -28.15 2.37 -10.99
C GLU A 334 -28.48 3.78 -10.50
N ARG A 335 -28.90 3.92 -9.23
CA ARG A 335 -29.19 5.23 -8.64
C ARG A 335 -27.94 6.11 -8.55
N VAL A 336 -26.84 5.54 -8.03
CA VAL A 336 -25.57 6.28 -7.94
C VAL A 336 -25.10 6.69 -9.33
N LEU A 337 -25.16 5.78 -10.31
CA LEU A 337 -24.78 6.09 -11.69
C LEU A 337 -25.64 7.23 -12.27
N ALA A 338 -26.95 7.23 -12.02
CA ALA A 338 -27.83 8.32 -12.47
C ALA A 338 -27.49 9.66 -11.78
N GLN A 339 -27.14 9.65 -10.50
CA GLN A 339 -26.71 10.85 -9.77
C GLN A 339 -25.38 11.39 -10.30
N VAL A 340 -24.42 10.50 -10.59
CA VAL A 340 -23.14 10.88 -11.19
C VAL A 340 -23.36 11.46 -12.60
N GLN A 341 -24.25 10.86 -13.40
CA GLN A 341 -24.60 11.38 -14.71
C GLN A 341 -25.22 12.78 -14.61
N GLU A 342 -26.17 12.99 -13.69
CA GLU A 342 -26.80 14.30 -13.47
C GLU A 342 -25.76 15.38 -13.11
N LYS A 343 -24.81 15.06 -12.22
CA LYS A 343 -23.72 15.98 -11.86
C LYS A 343 -22.78 16.25 -13.03
N PHE A 344 -22.46 15.22 -13.82
CA PHE A 344 -21.65 15.36 -15.02
C PHE A 344 -22.32 16.29 -16.05
N ASP A 345 -23.60 16.05 -16.37
CA ASP A 345 -24.39 16.87 -17.28
C ASP A 345 -24.48 18.32 -16.79
N GLN A 346 -24.65 18.52 -15.47
CA GLN A 346 -24.63 19.84 -14.85
C GLN A 346 -23.27 20.52 -15.01
N ALA A 347 -22.16 19.81 -14.77
CA ALA A 347 -20.83 20.35 -14.95
C ALA A 347 -20.56 20.73 -16.43
N GLU A 348 -20.98 19.91 -17.39
CA GLU A 348 -20.87 20.24 -18.81
C GLU A 348 -21.66 21.50 -19.16
N SER A 349 -22.86 21.66 -18.60
CA SER A 349 -23.67 22.88 -18.79
C SER A 349 -22.96 24.15 -18.30
N PHE A 350 -22.21 24.06 -17.19
CA PHE A 350 -21.44 25.17 -16.65
C PHE A 350 -20.22 25.49 -17.52
N LEU A 351 -19.54 24.48 -18.07
CA LEU A 351 -18.39 24.66 -18.96
C LEU A 351 -18.76 25.36 -20.28
N ILE A 352 -20.00 25.19 -20.76
CA ILE A 352 -20.49 25.88 -21.97
C ILE A 352 -20.56 27.40 -21.77
N LEU A 353 -20.88 27.85 -20.56
CA LEU A 353 -21.07 29.27 -20.25
C LEU A 353 -19.75 30.05 -20.17
N LYS A 354 -18.60 29.36 -20.05
CA LYS A 354 -17.23 29.94 -20.00
C LYS A 354 -17.03 31.02 -18.93
N ASP A 355 -17.84 31.02 -17.88
CA ASP A 355 -17.67 31.90 -16.72
C ASP A 355 -16.64 31.30 -15.75
N PRO A 356 -15.66 32.08 -15.23
CA PRO A 356 -14.63 31.55 -14.34
C PRO A 356 -15.16 30.92 -13.05
N ARG A 357 -16.23 31.47 -12.46
CA ARG A 357 -16.82 30.91 -11.23
C ARG A 357 -17.53 29.59 -11.53
N LEU A 358 -18.32 29.57 -12.60
CA LEU A 358 -19.01 28.35 -13.04
C LEU A 358 -18.02 27.27 -13.49
N THR A 359 -16.86 27.65 -14.01
CA THR A 359 -15.77 26.72 -14.35
C THR A 359 -15.20 26.06 -13.10
N GLN A 360 -15.05 26.80 -12.00
CA GLN A 360 -14.64 26.22 -10.72
C GLN A 360 -15.72 25.29 -10.14
N ASP A 361 -16.99 25.70 -10.20
CA ASP A 361 -18.11 24.86 -9.75
C ASP A 361 -18.20 23.57 -10.57
N ALA A 362 -17.97 23.64 -11.89
CA ALA A 362 -17.87 22.48 -12.76
C ALA A 362 -16.72 21.56 -12.36
N ASN A 363 -15.53 22.10 -12.02
CA ASN A 363 -14.41 21.31 -11.52
C ASN A 363 -14.80 20.52 -10.27
N ASN A 364 -15.41 21.20 -9.30
CA ASN A 364 -15.84 20.59 -8.04
C ASN A 364 -16.87 19.47 -8.28
N LEU A 365 -17.88 19.73 -9.13
CA LEU A 365 -18.89 18.73 -9.49
C LEU A 365 -18.27 17.50 -10.16
N LEU A 366 -17.31 17.69 -11.07
CA LEU A 366 -16.60 16.59 -11.71
C LEU A 366 -15.76 15.78 -10.71
N GLN A 367 -15.09 16.44 -9.75
CA GLN A 367 -14.34 15.75 -8.69
C GLN A 367 -15.27 14.93 -7.80
N GLU A 368 -16.41 15.48 -7.38
CA GLU A 368 -17.43 14.74 -6.64
C GLU A 368 -17.97 13.54 -7.44
N SER A 369 -18.18 13.74 -8.74
CA SER A 369 -18.66 12.70 -9.66
C SER A 369 -17.66 11.54 -9.75
N LEU A 370 -16.35 11.86 -9.79
CA LEU A 370 -15.28 10.88 -9.74
C LEU A 370 -15.27 10.14 -8.39
N GLU A 371 -15.39 10.84 -7.26
CA GLU A 371 -15.43 10.20 -5.94
C GLU A 371 -16.61 9.23 -5.77
N GLU A 372 -17.77 9.60 -6.30
CA GLU A 372 -19.00 8.79 -6.23
C GLU A 372 -18.99 7.58 -7.17
N ILE A 373 -18.33 7.67 -8.33
CA ILE A 373 -18.24 6.55 -9.29
C ILE A 373 -17.14 5.54 -8.91
N LEU A 374 -16.08 5.96 -8.20
CA LEU A 374 -14.95 5.10 -7.80
C LEU A 374 -15.36 3.78 -7.09
N PRO A 375 -16.34 3.75 -6.15
CA PRO A 375 -16.85 2.52 -5.57
C PRO A 375 -17.45 1.53 -6.59
N LEU A 376 -18.09 2.03 -7.66
CA LEU A 376 -18.66 1.22 -8.74
C LEU A 376 -17.54 0.67 -9.64
N VAL A 377 -16.53 1.49 -9.94
CA VAL A 377 -15.31 1.08 -10.67
C VAL A 377 -14.63 -0.11 -9.98
N LYS A 378 -14.49 -0.07 -8.64
CA LYS A 378 -13.89 -1.15 -7.83
C LYS A 378 -14.63 -2.48 -7.91
N VAL A 379 -15.91 -2.48 -8.29
CA VAL A 379 -16.73 -3.69 -8.42
C VAL A 379 -17.11 -4.02 -9.86
N LEU A 380 -16.52 -3.37 -10.87
CA LEU A 380 -16.80 -3.56 -12.31
C LEU A 380 -16.93 -5.03 -12.72
N LYS A 381 -16.03 -5.91 -12.25
CA LYS A 381 -16.03 -7.36 -12.58
C LYS A 381 -17.26 -8.12 -12.07
N LYS A 382 -18.06 -7.53 -11.18
CA LYS A 382 -19.28 -8.13 -10.59
C LYS A 382 -20.56 -7.49 -11.11
N LEU A 383 -20.46 -6.45 -11.93
CA LEU A 383 -21.62 -5.76 -12.48
C LEU A 383 -22.12 -6.51 -13.74
N PRO A 384 -23.43 -6.43 -14.03
CA PRO A 384 -23.97 -6.82 -15.34
C PRO A 384 -23.30 -6.01 -16.46
N ASP A 385 -23.17 -6.60 -17.65
CA ASP A 385 -22.42 -5.98 -18.76
C ASP A 385 -22.94 -4.60 -19.17
N ASP A 386 -24.26 -4.37 -19.15
CA ASP A 386 -24.86 -3.05 -19.44
C ASP A 386 -24.38 -1.97 -18.45
N LEU A 387 -24.45 -2.25 -17.15
CA LEU A 387 -24.00 -1.34 -16.10
C LEU A 387 -22.49 -1.15 -16.13
N LYS A 388 -21.75 -2.22 -16.41
CA LYS A 388 -20.29 -2.21 -16.49
C LYS A 388 -19.81 -1.24 -17.57
N ASN A 389 -20.42 -1.29 -18.76
CA ASN A 389 -20.06 -0.40 -19.86
C ASN A 389 -20.40 1.06 -19.53
N LYS A 390 -21.59 1.33 -18.98
CA LYS A 390 -21.98 2.69 -18.60
C LYS A 390 -21.07 3.29 -17.53
N VAL A 391 -20.72 2.51 -16.49
CA VAL A 391 -19.77 2.95 -15.45
C VAL A 391 -18.40 3.24 -16.06
N PHE A 392 -17.92 2.38 -16.95
CA PHE A 392 -16.62 2.58 -17.60
C PHE A 392 -16.61 3.84 -18.46
N THR A 393 -17.58 3.99 -19.38
CA THR A 393 -17.68 5.16 -20.26
C THR A 393 -17.80 6.46 -19.47
N LEU A 394 -18.69 6.52 -18.49
CA LEU A 394 -18.88 7.73 -17.68
C LEU A 394 -17.62 8.07 -16.86
N ASN A 395 -16.91 7.07 -16.33
CA ASN A 395 -15.65 7.30 -15.63
C ASN A 395 -14.57 7.88 -16.55
N GLU A 396 -14.44 7.36 -17.77
CA GLU A 396 -13.50 7.87 -18.78
C GLU A 396 -13.84 9.32 -19.17
N GLU A 397 -15.12 9.62 -19.41
CA GLU A 397 -15.58 10.97 -19.76
C GLU A 397 -15.33 11.98 -18.63
N ILE A 398 -15.67 11.63 -17.38
CA ILE A 398 -15.38 12.46 -16.20
C ILE A 398 -13.87 12.69 -16.07
N SER A 399 -13.06 11.62 -16.18
CA SER A 399 -11.61 11.70 -16.01
C SER A 399 -10.99 12.60 -17.08
N LYS A 400 -11.37 12.41 -18.35
CA LYS A 400 -10.91 13.23 -19.47
C LYS A 400 -11.25 14.71 -19.25
N LYS A 401 -12.48 15.04 -18.84
CA LYS A 401 -12.89 16.42 -18.57
C LYS A 401 -12.13 17.03 -17.40
N LEU A 402 -11.92 16.27 -16.32
CA LEU A 402 -11.10 16.73 -15.20
C LEU A 402 -9.66 17.00 -15.62
N PHE A 403 -9.08 16.13 -16.44
CA PHE A 403 -7.70 16.27 -16.90
C PHE A 403 -7.54 17.51 -17.77
N GLU A 404 -8.44 17.71 -18.75
CA GLU A 404 -8.49 18.92 -19.58
C GLU A 404 -8.61 20.20 -18.73
N LEU A 405 -9.54 20.21 -17.76
CA LEU A 405 -9.82 21.39 -16.94
C LEU A 405 -8.66 21.76 -16.01
N ASN A 406 -7.96 20.75 -15.48
CA ASN A 406 -6.86 20.92 -14.53
C ASN A 406 -5.49 20.92 -15.23
N LYS A 407 -5.46 21.01 -16.56
CA LYS A 407 -4.23 21.03 -17.39
C LYS A 407 -3.29 19.87 -17.07
N LEU A 408 -3.88 18.70 -16.83
CA LEU A 408 -3.17 17.46 -16.55
C LEU A 408 -3.06 16.66 -17.84
N GLU A 409 -1.82 16.44 -18.27
CA GLU A 409 -1.48 15.75 -19.51
C GLU A 409 -0.86 14.40 -19.16
N GLU A 410 -1.36 13.35 -19.80
CA GLU A 410 -0.70 12.05 -19.81
C GLU A 410 0.35 12.06 -20.93
N ILE A 411 1.60 11.74 -20.58
CA ILE A 411 2.73 11.84 -21.49
C ILE A 411 3.37 10.49 -21.78
N GLU A 412 3.78 10.32 -23.03
CA GLU A 412 4.69 9.27 -23.45
C GLU A 412 6.13 9.69 -23.14
N LEU A 413 6.92 8.77 -22.60
CA LEU A 413 8.27 9.03 -22.13
C LEU A 413 9.29 8.35 -23.03
N GLU A 414 10.39 9.05 -23.29
CA GLU A 414 11.54 8.44 -23.97
C GLU A 414 12.50 7.89 -22.92
N LEU A 415 12.80 6.59 -23.01
CA LEU A 415 13.87 5.97 -22.23
C LEU A 415 15.22 6.41 -22.78
N VAL A 416 15.96 7.16 -21.98
CA VAL A 416 17.31 7.63 -22.32
C VAL A 416 18.35 6.60 -21.90
N PHE A 417 18.22 6.08 -20.68
CA PHE A 417 19.19 5.17 -20.09
C PHE A 417 18.55 4.31 -19.00
N GLU A 418 19.06 3.08 -18.81
CA GLU A 418 18.67 2.19 -17.72
C GLU A 418 19.93 1.72 -16.98
N PHE A 419 20.00 2.04 -15.68
CA PHE A 419 21.15 1.78 -14.84
C PHE A 419 21.21 0.30 -14.42
N ASN A 420 22.40 -0.27 -14.48
CA ASN A 420 22.67 -1.58 -13.88
C ASN A 420 22.80 -1.41 -12.35
N PRO A 421 21.88 -1.99 -11.53
CA PRO A 421 21.90 -1.79 -10.08
C PRO A 421 23.15 -2.36 -9.40
N ARG A 422 23.85 -3.32 -10.05
CA ARG A 422 25.11 -3.87 -9.52
C ARG A 422 26.28 -2.90 -9.65
N GLU A 423 26.21 -1.98 -10.60
CA GLU A 423 27.26 -1.00 -10.87
C GLU A 423 26.96 0.31 -10.16
N PHE A 424 25.74 0.82 -10.34
CA PHE A 424 25.37 2.11 -9.79
C PHE A 424 23.86 2.24 -9.56
N VAL A 425 23.49 2.71 -8.37
CA VAL A 425 22.09 3.00 -8.00
C VAL A 425 21.91 4.51 -7.83
N PRO A 426 21.40 5.22 -8.85
CA PRO A 426 21.21 6.65 -8.79
C PRO A 426 20.07 7.03 -7.84
N GLN A 427 20.20 8.17 -7.16
CA GLN A 427 19.18 8.67 -6.23
C GLN A 427 18.91 10.16 -6.40
N LYS A 428 19.90 10.88 -6.93
CA LYS A 428 19.80 12.29 -7.26
C LYS A 428 20.49 12.53 -8.58
N MET A 429 20.11 13.62 -9.24
CA MET A 429 20.78 14.06 -10.47
C MET A 429 20.86 15.57 -10.61
N VAL A 430 21.78 15.99 -11.46
CA VAL A 430 21.99 17.38 -11.83
C VAL A 430 22.55 17.44 -13.26
N THR A 431 22.18 18.47 -14.01
CA THR A 431 22.78 18.75 -15.32
C THR A 431 23.66 19.99 -15.25
N ASP A 432 24.77 20.01 -16.00
CA ASP A 432 25.52 21.23 -16.31
C ASP A 432 25.02 21.95 -17.59
N GLY A 433 24.01 21.37 -18.23
CA GLY A 433 23.45 21.75 -19.53
C GLY A 433 24.02 20.95 -20.70
N GLU A 434 25.11 20.23 -20.51
CA GLU A 434 25.70 19.34 -21.50
C GLU A 434 25.61 17.88 -21.07
N ASN A 435 26.05 17.59 -19.86
CA ASN A 435 26.09 16.27 -19.27
C ASN A 435 25.07 16.17 -18.13
N LEU A 436 24.69 14.93 -17.82
CA LEU A 436 23.93 14.57 -16.65
C LEU A 436 24.84 13.84 -15.66
N TYR A 437 24.78 14.25 -14.40
CA TYR A 437 25.51 13.61 -13.32
C TYR A 437 24.52 13.03 -12.33
N PHE A 438 24.77 11.78 -11.97
CA PHE A 438 23.97 11.00 -11.04
C PHE A 438 24.83 10.63 -9.84
N PHE A 439 24.25 10.75 -8.66
CA PHE A 439 24.94 10.48 -7.40
C PHE A 439 23.95 9.91 -6.39
N SER A 440 24.49 9.33 -5.33
CA SER A 440 23.70 8.77 -4.25
C SER A 440 24.35 9.11 -2.91
N PRO A 441 23.57 9.48 -1.88
CA PRO A 441 24.10 9.64 -0.52
C PRO A 441 24.70 8.36 0.08
N TYR A 442 24.57 7.23 -0.61
CA TYR A 442 24.99 5.90 -0.17
C TYR A 442 26.06 5.30 -1.08
N ALA A 443 26.35 5.94 -2.23
CA ALA A 443 27.45 5.58 -3.12
C ALA A 443 28.59 6.60 -2.99
N ASN A 444 29.78 6.18 -3.39
CA ASN A 444 30.99 6.99 -3.30
C ASN A 444 31.41 7.64 -4.62
N ASP A 445 30.81 7.19 -5.72
CA ASP A 445 31.18 7.59 -7.07
C ASP A 445 30.06 8.44 -7.69
N ILE A 446 30.43 9.18 -8.73
CA ILE A 446 29.50 9.94 -9.57
C ILE A 446 29.41 9.25 -10.92
N PHE A 447 28.20 8.96 -11.35
CA PHE A 447 27.95 8.47 -12.70
C PHE A 447 27.67 9.65 -13.62
N LYS A 448 28.44 9.80 -14.68
CA LYS A 448 28.28 10.84 -15.70
C LYS A 448 27.72 10.20 -16.97
N LEU A 449 26.74 10.86 -17.58
CA LEU A 449 26.19 10.53 -18.88
C LEU A 449 26.30 11.78 -19.77
N ASP A 450 26.94 11.65 -20.92
CA ASP A 450 27.09 12.76 -21.86
C ASP A 450 25.89 12.91 -22.81
N LYS A 451 25.99 13.83 -23.79
CA LYS A 451 24.93 14.06 -24.80
C LYS A 451 24.73 12.88 -25.76
N GLU A 452 25.76 12.06 -25.96
CA GLU A 452 25.73 10.88 -26.82
C GLU A 452 25.26 9.63 -26.05
N ASN A 453 24.98 9.79 -24.75
CA ASN A 453 24.65 8.76 -23.78
C ASN A 453 25.81 7.78 -23.51
N GLU A 454 27.05 8.24 -23.67
CA GLU A 454 28.21 7.49 -23.19
C GLU A 454 28.33 7.63 -21.68
N GLU A 455 28.53 6.49 -21.02
CA GLU A 455 28.65 6.41 -19.57
C GLU A 455 30.10 6.55 -19.11
N LYS A 456 30.30 7.29 -18.02
CA LYS A 456 31.59 7.40 -17.34
C LYS A 456 31.40 7.45 -15.84
N ILE A 457 32.03 6.53 -15.12
CA ILE A 457 32.07 6.56 -13.65
C ILE A 457 33.28 7.39 -13.21
N LEU A 458 33.02 8.44 -12.43
CA LEU A 458 34.04 9.27 -11.80
C LEU A 458 34.23 8.82 -10.36
N SER A 459 35.40 8.23 -10.08
CA SER A 459 35.75 7.79 -8.73
C SER A 459 36.08 8.98 -7.84
N PHE A 460 35.26 9.19 -6.81
CA PHE A 460 35.44 10.29 -5.85
C PHE A 460 35.65 9.80 -4.40
N GLU A 461 35.27 8.55 -4.10
CA GLU A 461 35.47 7.89 -2.80
C GLU A 461 34.78 8.58 -1.60
N LYS A 462 33.80 9.45 -1.83
CA LYS A 462 33.04 10.12 -0.76
C LYS A 462 31.56 10.24 -1.09
N LYS A 463 30.74 10.20 -0.04
CA LYS A 463 29.29 10.30 -0.14
C LYS A 463 28.85 11.73 -0.40
N LEU A 464 28.01 11.91 -1.40
CA LEU A 464 27.47 13.21 -1.82
C LEU A 464 25.99 13.31 -1.48
N SER A 465 25.60 14.40 -0.84
CA SER A 465 24.23 14.61 -0.39
C SER A 465 23.42 15.45 -1.37
N PHE A 466 24.00 16.50 -1.93
CA PHE A 466 23.30 17.43 -2.81
C PHE A 466 24.23 17.88 -3.94
N ALA A 467 23.64 18.36 -5.04
CA ALA A 467 24.38 19.00 -6.11
C ALA A 467 23.58 20.15 -6.72
N ARG A 468 24.30 21.12 -7.28
CA ARG A 468 23.75 22.25 -8.04
C ARG A 468 24.67 22.60 -9.20
N ASN A 469 24.08 22.98 -10.32
CA ASN A 469 24.84 23.58 -11.41
C ASN A 469 25.37 24.95 -10.98
N PHE A 470 26.62 25.22 -11.36
CA PHE A 470 27.28 26.49 -11.19
C PHE A 470 27.92 26.88 -12.52
N ASN A 471 27.17 27.60 -13.36
CA ASN A 471 27.60 27.96 -14.71
C ASN A 471 27.88 26.71 -15.58
N SER A 472 29.13 26.42 -15.90
CA SER A 472 29.60 25.24 -16.64
C SER A 472 30.10 24.12 -15.72
N GLU A 473 30.06 24.32 -14.41
CA GLU A 473 30.60 23.39 -13.42
C GLU A 473 29.47 22.81 -12.55
N VAL A 474 29.79 21.75 -11.81
CA VAL A 474 28.84 21.14 -10.85
C VAL A 474 29.42 21.23 -9.45
N LEU A 475 28.64 21.81 -8.54
CA LEU A 475 28.97 21.85 -7.12
C LEU A 475 28.21 20.75 -6.41
N PHE A 476 28.94 19.88 -5.74
CA PHE A 476 28.41 18.88 -4.83
C PHE A 476 28.64 19.30 -3.38
N PHE A 477 27.74 18.89 -2.51
CA PHE A 477 27.86 19.06 -1.06
C PHE A 477 27.79 17.69 -0.37
N SER A 478 28.77 17.44 0.50
CA SER A 478 28.85 16.22 1.32
C SER A 478 28.40 16.49 2.76
N THR A 479 27.96 15.45 3.47
CA THR A 479 27.56 15.50 4.90
C THR A 479 28.67 15.93 5.86
N LEU A 480 29.92 16.05 5.40
CA LEU A 480 31.07 16.50 6.18
C LEU A 480 31.37 18.00 6.00
N ASP A 481 30.37 18.80 5.65
CA ASP A 481 30.49 20.24 5.35
C ASP A 481 31.51 20.57 4.24
N GLN A 482 31.73 19.61 3.35
CA GLN A 482 32.65 19.73 2.23
C GLN A 482 31.88 20.09 0.96
N LEU A 483 32.26 21.23 0.37
CA LEU A 483 31.88 21.62 -0.96
C LEU A 483 32.91 21.06 -1.96
N ILE A 484 32.40 20.47 -3.03
CA ILE A 484 33.21 19.78 -4.03
C ILE A 484 32.83 20.34 -5.38
N ILE A 485 33.81 20.81 -6.14
CA ILE A 485 33.63 21.38 -7.45
C ILE A 485 34.16 20.40 -8.47
N LEU A 486 33.30 20.02 -9.40
CA LEU A 486 33.63 19.21 -10.55
C LEU A 486 33.79 20.11 -11.77
N LYS A 487 35.00 20.11 -12.33
CA LYS A 487 35.35 20.82 -13.55
C LYS A 487 36.24 19.93 -14.41
N ASP A 488 35.86 19.69 -15.65
CA ASP A 488 36.65 18.89 -16.60
C ASP A 488 37.04 17.50 -16.04
N ASP A 489 36.14 16.88 -15.28
CA ASP A 489 36.34 15.63 -14.54
C ASP A 489 37.35 15.67 -13.37
N ASP A 490 37.92 16.85 -13.08
CA ASP A 490 38.75 17.09 -11.90
C ASP A 490 37.92 17.60 -10.71
N PHE A 491 38.29 17.13 -9.51
CA PHE A 491 37.63 17.47 -8.26
C PHE A 491 38.47 18.43 -7.42
N SER A 492 37.90 19.60 -7.10
CA SER A 492 38.44 20.52 -6.10
C SER A 492 37.57 20.52 -4.85
N GLN A 493 38.18 20.50 -3.67
CA GLN A 493 37.47 20.36 -2.39
C GLN A 493 37.71 21.55 -1.47
N PHE A 494 36.65 22.02 -0.85
CA PHE A 494 36.66 23.17 0.04
C PHE A 494 35.83 22.86 1.29
N LEU A 495 36.39 23.14 2.46
CA LEU A 495 35.68 23.01 3.71
C LEU A 495 34.94 24.31 4.01
N LEU A 496 33.63 24.24 4.20
CA LEU A 496 32.85 25.39 4.66
C LEU A 496 32.89 25.48 6.18
N LYS A 497 32.91 26.71 6.70
CA LYS A 497 32.81 26.95 8.14
C LYS A 497 31.36 26.79 8.57
N THR A 498 31.12 25.99 9.61
CA THR A 498 29.78 25.79 10.16
C THR A 498 29.28 27.04 10.89
N PRO A 499 28.03 27.49 10.67
CA PRO A 499 27.48 28.69 11.32
C PRO A 499 27.26 28.49 12.83
N TYR A 500 26.92 27.27 13.25
CA TYR A 500 26.69 26.87 14.65
C TYR A 500 26.75 25.35 14.78
N PRO A 501 26.93 24.78 15.99
CA PRO A 501 27.20 23.35 16.18
C PRO A 501 26.14 22.37 15.68
N ASP A 502 24.85 22.75 15.71
CA ASP A 502 23.73 21.87 15.34
C ASP A 502 23.23 22.05 13.90
N PHE A 503 23.99 22.76 13.05
CA PHE A 503 23.62 23.03 11.66
C PHE A 503 23.51 21.74 10.85
N GLU A 504 22.34 21.50 10.22
CA GLU A 504 22.11 20.32 9.37
C GLU A 504 21.51 20.76 8.03
N VAL A 505 22.21 20.51 6.94
CA VAL A 505 21.75 20.91 5.60
C VAL A 505 20.60 20.00 5.14
N ASN A 506 19.45 20.62 4.83
CA ASN A 506 18.34 19.93 4.17
C ASN A 506 18.40 20.06 2.64
N ASP A 507 18.80 21.22 2.12
CA ASP A 507 19.00 21.50 0.69
C ASP A 507 19.84 22.77 0.54
N PHE A 508 20.39 23.03 -0.65
CA PHE A 508 21.12 24.27 -0.92
C PHE A 508 20.87 24.78 -2.34
N SER A 509 21.07 26.06 -2.58
CA SER A 509 21.00 26.66 -3.91
C SER A 509 22.08 27.71 -4.10
N ILE A 510 22.27 28.13 -5.35
CA ILE A 510 23.33 29.05 -5.76
C ILE A 510 22.70 30.21 -6.50
N PHE A 511 23.11 31.43 -6.16
CA PHE A 511 22.72 32.62 -6.91
C PHE A 511 23.83 33.66 -6.92
N ARG A 512 24.19 34.14 -8.12
CA ARG A 512 25.30 35.11 -8.32
C ARG A 512 26.58 34.72 -7.56
N LYS A 513 26.92 33.43 -7.57
CA LYS A 513 28.06 32.80 -6.86
C LYS A 513 27.92 32.63 -5.34
N ASN A 514 26.93 33.25 -4.71
CA ASN A 514 26.66 33.02 -3.29
C ASN A 514 25.94 31.68 -3.10
N LEU A 515 26.27 30.99 -2.02
CA LEU A 515 25.59 29.76 -1.62
C LEU A 515 24.54 30.07 -0.57
N TYR A 516 23.39 29.41 -0.66
CA TYR A 516 22.30 29.54 0.28
C TYR A 516 21.88 28.15 0.73
N PHE A 517 22.07 27.87 2.02
CA PHE A 517 21.74 26.59 2.63
C PHE A 517 20.49 26.71 3.47
N LEU A 518 19.61 25.72 3.32
CA LEU A 518 18.41 25.57 4.13
C LEU A 518 18.72 24.65 5.31
N ASP A 519 18.71 25.20 6.53
CA ASP A 519 18.87 24.39 7.74
C ASP A 519 17.59 23.64 8.07
N LYS A 520 17.73 22.32 8.22
CA LYS A 520 16.65 21.40 8.56
C LYS A 520 16.08 21.64 9.95
N LYS A 521 16.95 21.93 10.93
CA LYS A 521 16.59 21.94 12.36
C LYS A 521 16.10 23.30 12.82
N ALA A 522 16.89 24.36 12.62
CA ALA A 522 16.51 25.70 13.06
C ALA A 522 15.57 26.41 12.07
N GLY A 523 15.39 25.88 10.84
CA GLY A 523 14.59 26.54 9.80
C GLY A 523 15.20 27.87 9.34
N ARG A 524 16.52 28.00 9.37
CA ARG A 524 17.23 29.22 8.97
C ARG A 524 17.77 29.08 7.55
N ILE A 525 17.91 30.20 6.86
CA ILE A 525 18.64 30.26 5.58
C ILE A 525 20.00 30.86 5.85
N ILE A 526 21.06 30.10 5.57
CA ILE A 526 22.44 30.49 5.79
C ILE A 526 23.06 30.86 4.45
N LYS A 527 23.64 32.05 4.37
CA LYS A 527 24.30 32.55 3.17
C LYS A 527 25.81 32.50 3.35
N TYR A 528 26.49 32.06 2.30
CA TYR A 528 27.94 32.16 2.17
C TYR A 528 28.22 33.06 0.98
N GLU A 529 28.87 34.21 1.24
CA GLU A 529 29.26 35.15 0.19
C GLU A 529 30.50 34.68 -0.54
N TRP A 530 30.51 34.79 -1.87
CA TRP A 530 31.67 34.40 -2.66
C TRP A 530 32.79 35.43 -2.56
N LEU A 531 34.01 34.97 -2.28
CA LEU A 531 35.22 35.78 -2.23
C LEU A 531 35.97 35.76 -3.57
N SER A 532 36.79 34.73 -3.77
CA SER A 532 37.60 34.46 -4.97
C SER A 532 38.02 32.99 -4.95
N ASP A 533 38.44 32.46 -6.10
CA ASP A 533 39.04 31.11 -6.21
C ASP A 533 38.24 30.00 -5.52
N PHE A 534 36.91 30.03 -5.68
CA PHE A 534 35.99 29.09 -5.03
C PHE A 534 36.12 29.04 -3.50
N ARG A 535 36.36 30.21 -2.89
CA ARG A 535 36.26 30.40 -1.45
C ARG A 535 35.07 31.29 -1.14
N TRP A 536 34.50 31.06 0.03
CA TRP A 536 33.39 31.83 0.56
C TRP A 536 33.74 32.42 1.92
N GLU A 537 33.10 33.53 2.26
CA GLU A 537 33.19 34.19 3.57
C GLU A 537 32.61 33.34 4.71
N GLU A 538 32.71 33.87 5.92
CA GLU A 538 31.99 33.35 7.08
C GLU A 538 30.48 33.28 6.81
N PRO A 539 29.79 32.25 7.33
CA PRO A 539 28.36 32.14 7.16
C PRO A 539 27.59 33.27 7.83
N GLU A 540 26.61 33.81 7.12
CA GLU A 540 25.66 34.80 7.63
C GLU A 540 24.24 34.20 7.69
N ILE A 541 23.49 34.53 8.73
CA ILE A 541 22.06 34.22 8.78
C ILE A 541 21.33 35.21 7.85
N TRP A 542 20.89 34.73 6.70
CA TRP A 542 20.18 35.55 5.71
C TRP A 542 18.73 35.82 6.09
N MET A 543 18.08 34.84 6.73
CA MET A 543 16.74 34.96 7.28
C MET A 543 16.60 34.09 8.53
N GLU A 544 16.05 34.68 9.59
CA GLU A 544 15.63 33.97 10.80
C GLU A 544 14.11 33.81 10.79
N ASN A 545 13.61 32.57 10.75
CA ASN A 545 12.17 32.32 10.83
C ASN A 545 11.79 30.92 11.32
N GLU A 546 11.04 30.84 12.42
CA GLU A 546 10.50 29.58 12.98
C GLU A 546 9.57 28.84 11.99
N LYS A 547 9.07 29.50 10.94
CA LYS A 547 8.12 28.93 9.96
C LYS A 547 8.74 28.02 8.88
N LEU A 548 10.07 27.90 8.83
CA LEU A 548 10.77 27.09 7.81
C LEU A 548 11.31 25.77 8.35
N ILE A 549 11.04 25.42 9.61
CA ILE A 549 11.43 24.13 10.20
C ILE A 549 10.85 22.98 9.36
N GLY A 550 11.71 22.06 8.93
CA GLY A 550 11.34 20.93 8.07
C GLY A 550 11.06 21.29 6.60
N ALA A 551 11.36 22.52 6.16
CA ALA A 551 11.29 22.87 4.74
C ALA A 551 12.13 21.91 3.89
N LYS A 552 11.61 21.55 2.72
CA LYS A 552 12.06 20.38 1.94
C LYS A 552 13.03 20.73 0.81
N SER A 553 12.86 21.90 0.18
CA SER A 553 13.66 22.28 -0.99
C SER A 553 13.74 23.80 -1.14
N ILE A 554 14.84 24.27 -1.74
CA ILE A 554 15.14 25.69 -1.98
C ILE A 554 15.57 25.93 -3.44
N ALA A 555 15.00 26.97 -4.06
CA ALA A 555 15.35 27.44 -5.40
C ALA A 555 15.47 28.97 -5.42
N ILE A 556 16.30 29.53 -6.31
CA ILE A 556 16.59 30.97 -6.31
C ILE A 556 16.67 31.50 -7.74
N ASP A 557 15.99 32.61 -8.00
CA ASP A 557 16.03 33.35 -9.28
C ASP A 557 16.33 34.85 -9.10
N GLY A 558 16.60 35.26 -7.87
CA GLY A 558 16.63 36.64 -7.40
C GLY A 558 15.81 36.78 -6.12
N SER A 559 14.66 36.10 -6.05
CA SER A 559 13.98 35.76 -4.80
C SER A 559 14.38 34.34 -4.37
N ILE A 560 14.35 34.07 -3.07
CA ILE A 560 14.50 32.71 -2.54
C ILE A 560 13.12 32.09 -2.39
N TRP A 561 12.94 30.94 -3.03
CA TRP A 561 11.72 30.15 -2.99
C TRP A 561 11.96 28.92 -2.14
N VAL A 562 11.06 28.65 -1.20
CA VAL A 562 11.20 27.55 -0.24
C VAL A 562 9.94 26.70 -0.24
N LEU A 563 10.10 25.40 -0.48
CA LEU A 563 9.04 24.42 -0.36
C LEU A 563 8.87 23.99 1.11
N LYS A 564 7.71 24.26 1.69
CA LYS A 564 7.40 23.95 3.08
C LYS A 564 6.85 22.51 3.27
N PRO A 565 6.86 21.96 4.50
CA PRO A 565 6.29 20.63 4.78
C PRO A 565 4.83 20.47 4.35
N ASN A 566 4.04 21.55 4.43
CA ASN A 566 2.61 21.60 4.11
C ASN A 566 2.31 21.83 2.62
N ASN A 567 3.29 21.59 1.72
CA ASN A 567 3.17 21.76 0.27
C ASN A 567 2.92 23.21 -0.21
N LYS A 568 3.09 24.21 0.66
CA LYS A 568 3.08 25.62 0.27
C LYS A 568 4.48 26.05 -0.17
N ILE A 569 4.52 27.04 -1.08
CA ILE A 569 5.78 27.60 -1.58
C ILE A 569 5.91 29.03 -1.09
N LEU A 570 6.93 29.29 -0.28
CA LEU A 570 7.21 30.62 0.28
C LEU A 570 8.17 31.37 -0.65
N ARG A 571 7.87 32.63 -0.97
CA ARG A 571 8.83 33.53 -1.64
C ARG A 571 9.38 34.54 -0.64
N CYS A 572 10.69 34.62 -0.63
CA CYS A 572 11.47 35.50 0.23
C CYS A 572 12.33 36.43 -0.62
N TYR A 573 12.43 37.69 -0.22
CA TYR A 573 13.26 38.69 -0.87
C TYR A 573 13.87 39.62 0.17
N ALA A 574 15.16 39.96 -0.01
CA ALA A 574 15.91 40.81 0.91
C ALA A 574 15.79 40.40 2.41
N GLY A 575 15.86 39.09 2.70
CA GLY A 575 15.78 38.56 4.07
C GLY A 575 14.37 38.61 4.68
N GLN A 576 13.33 38.93 3.90
CA GLN A 576 11.94 39.01 4.37
C GLN A 576 10.99 38.13 3.55
N ILE A 577 9.96 37.61 4.20
CA ILE A 577 8.86 36.90 3.53
C ILE A 577 8.03 37.91 2.73
N GLN A 578 7.77 37.60 1.47
CA GLN A 578 6.96 38.45 0.58
C GLN A 578 5.56 37.87 0.41
N GLU A 579 5.47 36.57 0.09
CA GLU A 579 4.22 35.88 -0.20
C GLU A 579 4.35 34.38 0.08
N GLU A 580 3.21 33.73 0.28
CA GLU A 580 3.10 32.28 0.38
C GLU A 580 2.09 31.80 -0.66
N LEU A 581 2.54 31.00 -1.60
CA LEU A 581 1.70 30.40 -2.63
C LEU A 581 0.98 29.18 -2.06
N ASP A 582 -0.35 29.27 -2.04
CA ASP A 582 -1.26 28.19 -1.73
C ASP A 582 -2.29 28.12 -2.85
N PHE A 583 -2.15 27.11 -3.70
CA PHE A 583 -2.98 26.91 -4.88
C PHE A 583 -3.73 25.57 -4.78
N ASP A 584 -4.93 25.57 -5.31
CA ASP A 584 -5.76 24.38 -5.46
C ASP A 584 -5.33 23.64 -6.74
N ILE A 585 -5.21 22.31 -6.63
CA ILE A 585 -4.74 21.46 -7.72
C ILE A 585 -5.44 20.11 -7.64
N PHE A 586 -5.80 19.58 -8.79
CA PHE A 586 -6.31 18.22 -8.94
C PHE A 586 -5.32 17.34 -9.71
N PRO A 587 -5.10 16.08 -9.31
CA PRO A 587 -5.44 15.51 -8.00
C PRO A 587 -4.90 16.32 -6.82
N GLU A 588 -5.50 16.17 -5.63
CA GLU A 588 -5.09 16.92 -4.44
C GLU A 588 -3.60 16.70 -4.10
N LYS A 589 -2.91 17.78 -3.74
CA LYS A 589 -1.50 17.76 -3.33
C LYS A 589 -1.30 16.91 -2.07
N LYS A 590 -0.41 15.93 -2.13
CA LYS A 590 -0.02 15.05 -1.02
C LYS A 590 1.35 15.40 -0.47
N ASP A 591 2.38 15.30 -1.30
CA ASP A 591 3.77 15.41 -0.83
C ASP A 591 4.71 15.89 -1.93
N PHE A 592 4.81 17.22 -2.08
CA PHE A 592 5.83 17.83 -2.92
C PHE A 592 7.20 17.57 -2.31
N SER A 593 8.15 17.18 -3.16
CA SER A 593 9.49 16.75 -2.74
C SER A 593 10.59 17.75 -3.11
N LYS A 594 10.51 18.36 -4.29
CA LYS A 594 11.54 19.25 -4.84
C LYS A 594 10.91 20.37 -5.65
N ILE A 595 11.53 21.55 -5.59
CA ILE A 595 11.26 22.66 -6.51
C ILE A 595 12.52 23.00 -7.32
N HIS A 596 12.34 23.42 -8.56
CA HIS A 596 13.41 23.91 -9.41
C HIS A 596 12.95 25.17 -10.13
N ILE A 597 13.85 26.16 -10.22
CA ILE A 597 13.60 27.42 -10.90
C ILE A 597 14.82 27.73 -11.75
N PHE A 598 14.57 28.13 -12.99
CA PHE A 598 15.60 28.66 -13.87
C PHE A 598 15.31 30.14 -14.10
N SER A 599 16.26 31.01 -13.75
CA SER A 599 16.06 32.47 -13.65
C SER A 599 15.43 33.15 -14.88
N PRO A 600 15.78 32.81 -16.14
CA PRO A 600 15.14 33.42 -17.30
C PRO A 600 13.71 32.91 -17.57
N LEU A 601 13.27 31.83 -16.93
CA LEU A 601 11.94 31.27 -17.13
C LEU A 601 10.94 31.83 -16.11
N PRO A 602 9.67 32.06 -16.50
CA PRO A 602 8.61 32.51 -15.60
C PRO A 602 8.00 31.37 -14.78
N TYR A 603 8.65 30.20 -14.72
CA TYR A 603 8.09 28.97 -14.17
C TYR A 603 8.80 28.45 -12.92
N ILE A 604 8.04 27.74 -12.09
CA ILE A 604 8.49 26.92 -10.97
C ILE A 604 8.12 25.47 -11.30
N PHE A 605 9.12 24.62 -11.39
CA PHE A 605 8.93 23.19 -11.60
C PHE A 605 8.87 22.49 -10.25
N VAL A 606 7.91 21.59 -10.06
CA VAL A 606 7.65 20.91 -8.80
C VAL A 606 7.54 19.41 -9.04
N LEU A 607 8.22 18.61 -8.23
CA LEU A 607 8.14 17.15 -8.28
C LEU A 607 7.26 16.60 -7.16
N GLU A 608 6.27 15.78 -7.52
CA GLU A 608 5.39 15.09 -6.57
C GLU A 608 5.40 13.57 -6.79
N PRO A 609 6.32 12.83 -6.16
CA PRO A 609 6.39 11.38 -6.30
C PRO A 609 5.14 10.66 -5.76
N ALA A 610 4.50 11.19 -4.71
CA ALA A 610 3.33 10.57 -4.09
C ALA A 610 2.06 10.54 -4.96
N GLN A 611 2.02 11.37 -6.00
CA GLN A 611 0.99 11.40 -7.04
C GLN A 611 1.59 11.11 -8.43
N GLU A 612 2.83 10.59 -8.49
CA GLU A 612 3.53 10.24 -9.74
C GLU A 612 3.42 11.37 -10.78
N ARG A 613 3.74 12.62 -10.40
CA ARG A 613 3.58 13.75 -11.33
C ARG A 613 4.65 14.83 -11.22
N VAL A 614 4.80 15.56 -12.32
CA VAL A 614 5.59 16.80 -12.41
C VAL A 614 4.62 17.95 -12.68
N ILE A 615 4.76 19.03 -11.93
CA ILE A 615 3.91 20.22 -12.05
C ILE A 615 4.77 21.40 -12.49
N ILE A 616 4.26 22.19 -13.43
CA ILE A 616 4.82 23.47 -13.80
C ILE A 616 3.84 24.55 -13.39
N LEU A 617 4.29 25.44 -12.53
CA LEU A 617 3.55 26.60 -12.07
C LEU A 617 4.15 27.86 -12.70
N GLU A 618 3.33 28.84 -12.99
CA GLU A 618 3.83 30.21 -13.12
C GLU A 618 4.25 30.74 -11.74
N LYS A 619 5.17 31.71 -11.70
CA LYS A 619 5.57 32.37 -10.44
C LYS A 619 4.42 33.08 -9.72
N SER A 620 3.29 33.30 -10.38
CA SER A 620 2.03 33.79 -9.79
C SER A 620 1.30 32.74 -8.94
N GLY A 621 1.68 31.46 -9.03
CA GLY A 621 0.99 30.31 -8.43
C GLY A 621 -0.05 29.65 -9.33
N GLN A 622 -0.29 30.18 -10.55
CA GLN A 622 -1.19 29.54 -11.51
C GLN A 622 -0.56 28.27 -12.09
N ILE A 623 -1.37 27.23 -12.25
CA ILE A 623 -0.94 25.98 -12.89
C ILE A 623 -0.76 26.23 -14.39
N PHE A 624 0.47 26.06 -14.87
CA PHE A 624 0.77 26.08 -16.30
C PHE A 624 0.41 24.73 -16.92
N LYS A 625 1.01 23.65 -16.42
CA LYS A 625 0.76 22.26 -16.84
C LYS A 625 1.09 21.26 -15.72
N GLN A 626 0.51 20.07 -15.80
CA GLN A 626 0.86 18.92 -14.99
C GLN A 626 1.09 17.70 -15.88
N PHE A 627 2.01 16.83 -15.52
CA PHE A 627 2.37 15.66 -16.30
C PHE A 627 2.32 14.40 -15.46
N GLN A 628 1.58 13.39 -15.94
CA GLN A 628 1.51 12.04 -15.38
C GLN A 628 1.81 11.01 -16.47
N SER A 629 2.19 9.81 -16.06
CA SER A 629 2.40 8.68 -16.97
C SER A 629 2.25 7.37 -16.20
N GLU A 630 1.66 6.35 -16.81
CA GLU A 630 1.61 5.00 -16.25
C GLU A 630 3.01 4.37 -16.08
N GLU A 631 4.03 4.90 -16.78
CA GLU A 631 5.42 4.44 -16.64
C GLU A 631 6.10 4.96 -15.36
N PHE A 632 5.55 5.98 -14.71
CA PHE A 632 6.04 6.46 -13.43
C PHE A 632 5.82 5.41 -12.33
N ASP A 633 6.87 5.07 -11.60
CA ASP A 633 6.84 4.02 -10.57
C ASP A 633 7.41 4.57 -9.25
N ASN A 634 8.59 5.18 -9.32
CA ASN A 634 9.26 5.78 -8.17
C ASN A 634 10.12 6.96 -8.66
N LEU A 635 9.48 8.11 -8.81
CA LEU A 635 10.15 9.35 -9.15
C LEU A 635 11.07 9.78 -7.99
N LEU A 636 12.37 9.74 -8.22
CA LEU A 636 13.41 10.06 -7.23
C LEU A 636 13.86 11.51 -7.34
N ASP A 637 14.12 11.96 -8.57
CA ASP A 637 14.63 13.29 -8.82
C ASP A 637 14.30 13.75 -10.26
N PHE A 638 14.44 15.05 -10.52
CA PHE A 638 14.31 15.62 -11.85
C PHE A 638 15.34 16.74 -12.09
N SER A 639 15.59 16.99 -13.37
CA SER A 639 16.45 18.06 -13.86
C SER A 639 15.85 18.63 -15.15
N VAL A 640 16.08 19.92 -15.40
CA VAL A 640 15.47 20.65 -16.49
C VAL A 640 16.57 21.26 -17.36
N SER A 641 16.38 21.27 -18.67
CA SER A 641 17.29 21.94 -19.61
C SER A 641 17.29 23.46 -19.42
N LYS A 642 18.34 24.13 -19.88
CA LYS A 642 18.48 25.59 -19.78
C LYS A 642 17.36 26.36 -20.49
N ASP A 643 16.77 25.78 -21.54
CA ASP A 643 15.62 26.40 -22.23
C ASP A 643 14.26 26.04 -21.60
N GLY A 644 14.25 25.17 -20.59
CA GLY A 644 13.04 24.72 -19.90
C GLY A 644 12.23 23.68 -20.64
N LYS A 645 12.62 23.29 -21.86
CA LYS A 645 11.80 22.45 -22.74
C LYS A 645 11.95 20.97 -22.47
N THR A 646 13.14 20.52 -22.11
CA THR A 646 13.42 19.11 -21.85
C THR A 646 13.49 18.88 -20.34
N ILE A 647 12.72 17.90 -19.89
CA ILE A 647 12.71 17.48 -18.49
C ILE A 647 13.24 16.04 -18.45
N TRP A 648 14.33 15.86 -17.72
CA TRP A 648 14.82 14.53 -17.37
C TRP A 648 14.26 14.12 -16.02
N LEU A 649 13.83 12.87 -15.93
CA LEU A 649 13.26 12.27 -14.73
C LEU A 649 14.05 11.02 -14.36
N LEU A 650 14.46 10.97 -13.11
CA LEU A 650 15.04 9.78 -12.52
C LEU A 650 13.90 8.96 -11.89
N ASN A 651 13.51 7.88 -12.57
CA ASN A 651 12.43 6.99 -12.17
C ASN A 651 13.00 5.61 -11.81
N SER A 652 13.20 5.33 -10.52
CA SER A 652 13.97 4.17 -10.06
C SER A 652 15.38 4.10 -10.69
N LEU A 653 15.62 3.07 -11.51
CA LEU A 653 16.87 2.82 -12.25
C LEU A 653 16.78 3.28 -13.70
N LYS A 654 15.80 4.12 -14.06
CA LYS A 654 15.61 4.59 -15.42
C LYS A 654 15.73 6.11 -15.48
N LEU A 655 16.49 6.57 -16.47
CA LEU A 655 16.48 7.95 -16.91
C LEU A 655 15.47 8.07 -18.05
N LEU A 656 14.37 8.77 -17.77
CA LEU A 656 13.32 9.08 -18.72
C LEU A 656 13.41 10.55 -19.11
N LYS A 657 13.01 10.91 -20.32
CA LYS A 657 12.84 12.31 -20.71
C LYS A 657 11.55 12.53 -21.48
N PHE A 658 11.06 13.76 -21.41
CA PHE A 658 10.02 14.27 -22.30
C PHE A 658 10.29 15.74 -22.62
N THR A 659 9.65 16.23 -23.68
CA THR A 659 9.78 17.61 -24.13
C THR A 659 8.40 18.29 -24.09
N LEU A 660 8.37 19.54 -23.61
CA LEU A 660 7.15 20.34 -23.41
C LEU A 660 6.49 20.84 -24.70
#